data_AF-A0A6N2S945-F1
#
_entry.id   AF-A0A6N2S945-F1
#
_cell.length_a   1.000
_cell.length_b   1.000
_cell.length_c   1.000
_cell.angle_alpha   90.00
_cell.angle_beta   90.00
_cell.angle_gamma   90.00
#
_symmetry.space_group_name_H-M   'P 1'
#
loop_
_entity.id
_entity.type
_entity.pdbx_description
1 polymer ?
#
loop_
_entity_poly.entity_id
_entity_poly.type
_entity_poly.pdbx_seq_one_letter_code
_entity_poly.pdbx_strand_id
1 'polypeptide(L)'
;MQMQRDPILDKVNLPPTDETYRILDNGRSKIILSVLDTPVTLGENTTLGNDFSAYEYFMIFAESIYISGTIRANNLVLSTHFLAGKDAVIDVSGHHGFQEEKPAQGSTPGISGENGSNGGNVSIYIGNQTQENMPVTIIARGGDGGDGQEGAPSLTETGCYTSKGGNGGNGGNGGQVHFIVTTLKMRIIQELKTAEQNNDYPSMRKTLQLIANLNNEFTSATEELIFQLANQISLVLPKSSLSKQLQMIFDTLDEMKLETSLPILSSAVHEMVLTLGEESLFQKRLWEHAPNIQGGNHGIYGMGNPPGKNGSQGNPGKVSITFTGTWNNNYCNDTIPCLHPEHCRMLFQKAQQFFYLADKTSHPENAAKAASLFLRLIPLADDDASTVNYSAETERLLDTRNSHSTFLTIARQADARYLKLCSGLDYYGMSPIYAPMGSFSFYGSQLPSWLDDLSSIETEYSQYKDLEKEQFHQVQALKSARNEATYTRIKAQQQLKVIQSESVALASDIAICTRMASDGKNKLEKLIKKFRALIDHAFGYTFDDFLNALSLCGFAPNSPLIVGSQIGDLISKGSSVIKTADGMGYKKDYVVHRYEICNATFSGLKEGYQALENGLLTLDDPGADKLLATEEELLGLLEQFYQNFPEELAELKQTFENYANLILHRNNSVIRYNENLLSILDAQIEIENQKEKAQELTDEILENWNQSLSFLSSYMSNLYYSSRDQAALVLYRAEKAYQYWALKPDSIIGQVLGDAEFSSITSNSLRKAYRSLLEAYNNSIEERGTIAQIFPSPTAGIAVLEYDFVKYKKERYIERLKENKELTFELTPARPNTKIVENPFAGKADVRIASVKVWLDGVSTENDRLQIQIIHGGVETILTPDNIEYKFSHSPITILFEYQISTQNVLINGQLSPDIHEDIYALHSPFTYWNMIISEQLNPGLNLENLENIRIEFTGCFRPFPVT
;
A
#
# COMPACT_ATOMS: atom_id res chain seq x y z
N MET A 1 27.84 10.70 43.44
CA MET A 1 27.95 11.96 42.68
C MET A 1 26.70 12.09 41.82
N GLN A 2 25.95 13.17 42.00
CA GLN A 2 24.75 13.46 41.19
C GLN A 2 25.18 13.64 39.73
N MET A 3 24.66 12.80 38.82
CA MET A 3 24.70 13.09 37.38
C MET A 3 23.79 14.30 37.15
N GLN A 4 24.39 15.44 36.78
CA GLN A 4 23.65 16.57 36.23
C GLN A 4 23.02 16.12 34.90
N ARG A 5 21.70 16.21 34.79
CA ARG A 5 21.01 16.21 33.50
C ARG A 5 21.48 17.43 32.70
N ASP A 6 21.77 17.20 31.43
CA ASP A 6 22.19 18.24 30.50
C ASP A 6 21.01 19.19 30.20
N PRO A 7 21.08 20.51 30.50
CA PRO A 7 19.94 21.43 30.42
C PRO A 7 19.61 21.94 29.01
N ILE A 8 20.13 21.30 27.96
CA ILE A 8 20.05 21.81 26.57
C ILE A 8 19.09 20.99 25.68
N LEU A 9 18.66 19.79 26.11
CA LEU A 9 17.64 19.00 25.41
C LEU A 9 16.23 19.64 25.40
N ASP A 10 16.00 20.67 26.24
CA ASP A 10 14.75 21.45 26.28
C ASP A 10 14.62 22.51 25.16
N LYS A 11 15.57 22.61 24.22
CA LYS A 11 15.59 23.66 23.18
C LYS A 11 15.45 23.20 21.73
N VAL A 12 15.11 21.93 21.49
CA VAL A 12 14.39 21.60 20.26
C VAL A 12 12.92 21.59 20.64
N ASN A 13 12.15 22.52 20.09
CA ASN A 13 10.70 22.59 20.29
C ASN A 13 10.08 21.42 19.50
N LEU A 14 10.35 20.18 19.95
CA LEU A 14 9.84 18.96 19.35
C LEU A 14 8.38 18.82 19.76
N PRO A 15 7.47 18.50 18.83
CA PRO A 15 6.07 18.28 19.17
C PRO A 15 5.96 17.16 20.23
N PRO A 16 4.93 17.20 21.10
CA PRO A 16 4.85 16.37 22.31
C PRO A 16 4.86 14.85 22.08
N THR A 17 4.76 14.39 20.83
CA THR A 17 4.54 12.99 20.45
C THR A 17 5.65 12.35 19.63
N ASP A 18 6.75 13.05 19.28
CA ASP A 18 7.55 12.76 18.07
C ASP A 18 7.70 11.26 17.69
N GLU A 19 6.84 10.83 16.76
CA GLU A 19 6.74 9.50 16.14
C GLU A 19 7.82 9.31 15.06
N THR A 20 8.45 10.40 14.64
CA THR A 20 9.41 10.42 13.53
C THR A 20 10.86 10.35 13.98
N TYR A 21 11.14 10.54 15.27
CA TYR A 21 12.50 10.59 15.81
C TYR A 21 12.58 9.98 17.21
N ARG A 22 13.51 9.06 17.43
CA ARG A 22 13.75 8.42 18.74
C ARG A 22 15.23 8.25 19.03
N ILE A 23 15.57 8.38 20.31
CA ILE A 23 16.87 8.03 20.85
C ILE A 23 16.64 6.92 21.89
N LEU A 24 17.29 5.78 21.69
CA LEU A 24 17.34 4.69 22.65
C LEU A 24 18.76 4.62 23.22
N ASP A 25 18.89 4.65 24.53
CA ASP A 25 20.17 4.58 25.23
C ASP A 25 20.05 3.55 26.36
N ASN A 26 20.86 2.49 26.29
CA ASN A 26 20.92 1.44 27.30
C ASN A 26 22.26 1.40 28.05
N GLY A 27 23.05 2.48 27.96
CA GLY A 27 24.39 2.59 28.54
C GLY A 27 25.49 1.83 27.79
N ARG A 28 25.14 0.79 27.02
CA ARG A 28 26.07 0.07 26.13
C ARG A 28 26.04 0.61 24.72
N SER A 29 24.84 0.87 24.21
CA SER A 29 24.58 1.32 22.85
C SER A 29 23.72 2.58 22.87
N LYS A 30 23.99 3.49 21.93
CA LYS A 30 23.12 4.63 21.62
C LYS A 30 22.58 4.49 20.21
N ILE A 31 21.27 4.39 20.10
CA ILE A 31 20.55 4.12 18.85
C ILE A 31 19.66 5.32 18.52
N ILE A 32 19.73 5.80 17.29
CA ILE A 32 18.88 6.87 16.76
C ILE A 32 18.00 6.28 15.65
N LEU A 33 16.69 6.43 15.78
CA LEU A 33 15.71 6.04 14.76
C LEU A 33 15.06 7.30 14.21
N SER A 34 15.06 7.50 12.90
CA SER A 34 14.41 8.65 12.28
C SER A 34 13.75 8.34 10.94
N VAL A 35 12.54 8.86 10.76
CA VAL A 35 11.83 8.91 9.47
C VAL A 35 11.47 10.33 9.07
N LEU A 36 12.15 11.31 9.66
CA LEU A 36 12.03 12.72 9.29
C LEU A 36 12.44 12.93 7.83
N ASP A 37 11.82 13.92 7.18
CA ASP A 37 12.24 14.37 5.85
C ASP A 37 13.54 15.19 5.94
N THR A 38 13.82 15.79 7.09
CA THR A 38 15.08 16.48 7.37
C THR A 38 16.18 15.50 7.77
N PRO A 39 17.45 15.70 7.34
CA PRO A 39 18.54 14.81 7.68
C PRO A 39 18.90 14.85 9.16
N VAL A 40 19.29 13.69 9.70
CA VAL A 40 19.94 13.59 11.02
C VAL A 40 21.36 14.15 10.90
N THR A 41 21.69 15.16 11.71
CA THR A 41 22.96 15.90 11.59
C THR A 41 23.95 15.56 12.71
N LEU A 42 25.17 15.15 12.33
CA LEU A 42 26.26 14.82 13.24
C LEU A 42 27.44 15.76 13.02
N GLY A 43 28.20 16.05 14.08
CA GLY A 43 29.41 16.84 13.97
C GLY A 43 29.59 17.91 15.02
N GLU A 44 30.71 18.62 14.91
CA GLU A 44 30.98 19.79 15.74
C GLU A 44 29.89 20.84 15.51
N ASN A 45 29.27 21.32 16.59
CA ASN A 45 28.15 22.27 16.59
C ASN A 45 26.80 21.73 16.08
N THR A 46 26.61 20.40 15.99
CA THR A 46 25.26 19.81 15.85
C THR A 46 24.67 19.46 17.21
N THR A 47 23.35 19.23 17.27
CA THR A 47 22.64 18.83 18.50
C THR A 47 23.07 17.48 19.03
N LEU A 48 23.51 16.56 18.15
CA LEU A 48 23.99 15.23 18.53
C LEU A 48 25.47 15.21 18.96
N GLY A 49 26.25 16.21 18.55
CA GLY A 49 27.67 16.30 18.84
C GLY A 49 28.53 15.39 17.97
N ASN A 50 29.76 15.17 18.42
CA ASN A 50 30.81 14.52 17.63
C ASN A 50 31.63 13.44 18.37
N ASP A 51 31.36 13.16 19.64
CA ASP A 51 32.06 12.11 20.40
C ASP A 51 31.07 11.15 21.04
N PHE A 52 31.12 9.90 20.59
CA PHE A 52 30.27 8.79 21.01
C PHE A 52 31.12 7.63 21.56
N SER A 53 32.39 7.87 21.89
CA SER A 53 33.32 6.87 22.45
C SER A 53 32.92 6.34 23.83
N ALA A 54 31.95 6.97 24.50
CA ALA A 54 31.35 6.46 25.73
C ALA A 54 30.51 5.19 25.53
N TYR A 55 30.08 4.90 24.29
CA TYR A 55 29.24 3.76 23.95
C TYR A 55 30.04 2.68 23.21
N GLU A 56 29.73 1.40 23.45
CA GLU A 56 30.29 0.29 22.66
C GLU A 56 29.79 0.37 21.21
N TYR A 57 28.52 0.71 21.01
CA TYR A 57 27.92 0.91 19.69
C TYR A 57 27.18 2.24 19.58
N PHE A 58 27.45 2.98 18.51
CA PHE A 58 26.63 4.10 18.09
C PHE A 58 25.94 3.76 16.77
N MET A 59 24.62 3.86 16.70
CA MET A 59 23.83 3.36 15.58
C MET A 59 22.79 4.38 15.17
N ILE A 60 22.67 4.63 13.86
CA ILE A 60 21.66 5.54 13.30
C ILE A 60 20.94 4.84 12.17
N PHE A 61 19.61 4.84 12.24
CA PHE A 61 18.70 4.36 11.22
C PHE A 61 17.84 5.55 10.80
N ALA A 62 18.12 6.14 9.64
CA ALA A 62 17.50 7.39 9.22
C ALA A 62 17.33 7.49 7.70
N GLU A 63 16.26 8.13 7.22
CA GLU A 63 16.09 8.35 5.78
C GLU A 63 17.26 9.12 5.15
N SER A 64 17.77 10.14 5.86
CA SER A 64 18.94 10.90 5.44
C SER A 64 19.86 11.22 6.61
N ILE A 65 21.18 11.14 6.40
CA ILE A 65 22.22 11.49 7.38
C ILE A 65 23.17 12.52 6.78
N TYR A 66 23.50 13.55 7.56
CA TYR A 66 24.48 14.57 7.23
C TYR A 66 25.59 14.63 8.29
N ILE A 67 26.85 14.50 7.86
CA ILE A 67 28.02 14.55 8.76
C ILE A 67 28.86 15.79 8.47
N SER A 68 29.23 16.53 9.51
CA SER A 68 30.12 17.69 9.43
C SER A 68 31.34 17.49 10.34
N GLY A 69 32.55 17.57 9.78
CA GLY A 69 33.78 17.41 10.55
C GLY A 69 34.01 15.99 11.06
N THR A 70 34.77 15.84 12.15
CA THR A 70 35.16 14.52 12.68
C THR A 70 34.19 14.03 13.76
N ILE A 71 33.67 12.81 13.59
CA ILE A 71 32.94 12.07 14.62
C ILE A 71 33.79 10.91 15.16
N ARG A 72 33.74 10.66 16.48
CA ARG A 72 34.43 9.57 17.16
C ARG A 72 33.45 8.55 17.73
N ALA A 73 33.72 7.25 17.56
CA ALA A 73 32.92 6.16 18.15
C ALA A 73 33.76 4.88 18.33
N ASN A 74 33.32 3.93 19.17
CA ASN A 74 33.99 2.63 19.26
C ASN A 74 33.54 1.66 18.14
N ASN A 75 32.24 1.60 17.86
CA ASN A 75 31.68 0.91 16.69
C ASN A 75 30.52 1.76 16.14
N LEU A 76 30.35 1.78 14.82
CA LEU A 76 29.38 2.64 14.16
C LEU A 76 28.48 1.87 13.17
N VAL A 77 27.17 2.13 13.22
CA VAL A 77 26.23 1.76 12.17
C VAL A 77 25.56 3.00 11.62
N LEU A 78 25.63 3.20 10.30
CA LEU A 78 24.84 4.20 9.59
C LEU A 78 23.96 3.48 8.58
N SER A 79 22.67 3.38 8.87
CA SER A 79 21.68 2.85 7.94
C SER A 79 20.85 3.99 7.38
N THR A 80 21.03 4.29 6.09
CA THR A 80 20.36 5.44 5.49
C THR A 80 20.02 5.28 4.01
N HIS A 81 19.04 6.05 3.54
CA HIS A 81 18.77 6.14 2.11
C HIS A 81 19.76 7.11 1.45
N PHE A 82 20.02 8.25 2.09
CA PHE A 82 20.96 9.28 1.61
C PHE A 82 22.02 9.62 2.66
N LEU A 83 23.29 9.48 2.29
CA LEU A 83 24.41 9.97 3.11
C LEU A 83 25.05 11.18 2.44
N ALA A 84 25.21 12.26 3.20
CA ALA A 84 25.89 13.47 2.79
C ALA A 84 26.89 13.92 3.86
N GLY A 85 27.88 14.72 3.47
CA GLY A 85 28.83 15.26 4.44
C GLY A 85 29.68 16.39 3.91
N LYS A 86 30.27 17.14 4.84
CA LYS A 86 31.23 18.21 4.58
C LYS A 86 32.42 18.02 5.52
N ASP A 87 33.61 17.86 4.93
CA ASP A 87 34.84 17.55 5.68
C ASP A 87 34.65 16.38 6.66
N ALA A 88 33.80 15.43 6.28
CA ALA A 88 33.27 14.41 7.17
C ALA A 88 34.29 13.30 7.40
N VAL A 89 34.65 13.07 8.66
CA VAL A 89 35.58 12.01 9.09
C VAL A 89 34.90 11.15 10.15
N ILE A 90 34.88 9.84 9.93
CA ILE A 90 34.46 8.84 10.90
C ILE A 90 35.72 8.21 11.49
N ASP A 91 35.99 8.45 12.76
CA ASP A 91 37.16 7.92 13.47
C ASP A 91 36.71 6.91 14.53
N VAL A 92 36.99 5.63 14.25
CA VAL A 92 36.80 4.51 15.18
C VAL A 92 38.13 3.87 15.57
N SER A 93 39.21 4.66 15.58
CA SER A 93 40.55 4.14 15.88
C SER A 93 40.66 3.60 17.30
N GLY A 94 41.49 2.55 17.45
CA GLY A 94 41.83 1.98 18.73
C GLY A 94 42.67 2.95 19.58
N HIS A 95 42.49 2.87 20.89
CA HIS A 95 43.25 3.64 21.86
C HIS A 95 44.70 3.17 21.91
N HIS A 96 45.61 4.13 22.03
CA HIS A 96 47.02 3.85 22.27
C HIS A 96 47.20 3.17 23.63
N GLY A 97 48.05 2.15 23.65
CA GLY A 97 48.45 1.47 24.86
C GLY A 97 49.19 2.43 25.80
N PHE A 98 48.88 2.36 27.08
CA PHE A 98 49.58 3.13 28.10
C PHE A 98 51.07 2.78 28.13
N GLN A 99 51.91 3.81 28.30
CA GLN A 99 53.34 3.68 28.52
C GLN A 99 53.77 4.54 29.72
N GLU A 100 54.68 4.01 30.53
CA GLU A 100 55.25 4.74 31.67
C GLU A 100 56.55 5.44 31.23
N GLU A 101 56.52 6.77 31.21
CA GLU A 101 57.63 7.59 30.69
C GLU A 101 58.83 7.64 31.63
N LYS A 102 58.64 7.34 32.92
CA LYS A 102 59.73 7.39 33.91
C LYS A 102 60.41 6.03 34.05
N PRO A 103 61.74 5.95 34.17
CA PRO A 103 62.42 4.69 34.47
C PRO A 103 61.97 4.08 35.81
N ALA A 104 62.05 2.76 35.93
CA ALA A 104 61.73 2.06 37.17
C ALA A 104 62.65 2.51 38.34
N GLN A 105 62.20 2.31 39.58
CA GLN A 105 62.97 2.72 40.78
C GLN A 105 63.50 1.51 41.56
N GLY A 106 64.80 1.53 41.89
CA GLY A 106 65.43 0.51 42.72
C GLY A 106 65.68 -0.81 41.99
N SER A 107 65.09 -1.90 42.49
CA SER A 107 65.29 -3.25 41.92
C SER A 107 64.05 -3.77 41.18
N THR A 108 63.00 -2.96 41.05
CA THR A 108 61.75 -3.40 40.42
C THR A 108 61.92 -3.47 38.91
N PRO A 109 61.46 -4.57 38.27
CA PRO A 109 61.36 -4.63 36.81
C PRO A 109 60.52 -3.48 36.26
N GLY A 110 60.86 -2.99 35.07
CA GLY A 110 60.03 -2.05 34.31
C GLY A 110 58.66 -2.64 34.00
N ILE A 111 57.64 -1.80 34.08
CA ILE A 111 56.26 -2.11 33.72
C ILE A 111 56.19 -2.33 32.20
N SER A 112 55.51 -3.39 31.77
CA SER A 112 55.28 -3.59 30.33
C SER A 112 54.29 -2.54 29.81
N GLY A 113 54.54 -2.01 28.62
CA GLY A 113 53.56 -1.16 27.94
C GLY A 113 52.27 -1.94 27.69
N GLU A 114 51.14 -1.26 27.80
CA GLU A 114 49.85 -1.87 27.52
C GLU A 114 49.69 -2.09 26.02
N ASN A 115 48.89 -3.09 25.63
CA ASN A 115 48.56 -3.29 24.23
C ASN A 115 47.67 -2.14 23.75
N GLY A 116 47.85 -1.72 22.50
CA GLY A 116 46.89 -0.85 21.85
C GLY A 116 45.58 -1.61 21.62
N SER A 117 44.45 -0.91 21.72
CA SER A 117 43.15 -1.54 21.47
C SER A 117 42.93 -1.75 19.97
N ASN A 118 42.10 -2.73 19.62
CA ASN A 118 41.70 -2.89 18.22
C ASN A 118 40.95 -1.64 17.72
N GLY A 119 41.04 -1.38 16.42
CA GLY A 119 40.17 -0.45 15.73
C GLY A 119 38.74 -0.98 15.70
N GLY A 120 37.78 -0.06 15.75
CA GLY A 120 36.36 -0.30 15.73
C GLY A 120 35.80 -0.77 14.40
N ASN A 121 34.57 -1.29 14.42
CA ASN A 121 33.88 -1.73 13.22
C ASN A 121 32.88 -0.67 12.74
N VAL A 122 32.78 -0.50 11.41
CA VAL A 122 31.85 0.42 10.75
C VAL A 122 31.00 -0.34 9.74
N SER A 123 29.67 -0.30 9.91
CA SER A 123 28.71 -0.77 8.91
C SER A 123 27.93 0.40 8.34
N ILE A 124 27.92 0.58 7.02
CA ILE A 124 27.15 1.62 6.34
C ILE A 124 26.22 0.98 5.32
N TYR A 125 24.92 1.12 5.54
CA TYR A 125 23.89 0.78 4.57
C TYR A 125 23.43 2.03 3.83
N ILE A 126 23.38 1.96 2.50
CA ILE A 126 22.98 3.06 1.62
C ILE A 126 21.92 2.55 0.64
N GLY A 127 20.74 3.17 0.72
CA GLY A 127 19.57 2.81 -0.10
C GLY A 127 19.45 3.53 -1.45
N ASN A 128 20.06 4.72 -1.60
CA ASN A 128 19.97 5.54 -2.82
C ASN A 128 21.04 6.64 -2.83
N GLN A 129 22.29 6.29 -3.16
CA GLN A 129 23.33 7.30 -3.32
C GLN A 129 23.28 7.90 -4.74
N THR A 130 22.94 9.18 -4.83
CA THR A 130 22.90 9.92 -6.12
C THR A 130 24.27 10.49 -6.52
N GLN A 131 25.20 10.61 -5.57
CA GLN A 131 26.56 11.09 -5.82
C GLN A 131 27.52 9.93 -6.09
N GLU A 132 28.39 10.11 -7.09
CA GLU A 132 29.33 9.07 -7.52
C GLU A 132 30.46 8.79 -6.50
N ASN A 133 30.72 9.69 -5.53
CA ASN A 133 31.78 9.55 -4.52
C ASN A 133 31.19 9.38 -3.10
N MET A 134 31.91 8.64 -2.25
CA MET A 134 31.61 8.55 -0.82
C MET A 134 31.89 9.92 -0.14
N PRO A 135 30.92 10.55 0.54
CA PRO A 135 31.11 11.89 1.10
C PRO A 135 31.85 11.89 2.45
N VAL A 136 32.36 10.75 2.91
CA VAL A 136 32.97 10.58 4.23
C VAL A 136 34.31 9.84 4.16
N THR A 137 35.27 10.27 4.96
CA THR A 137 36.54 9.55 5.19
C THR A 137 36.38 8.65 6.42
N ILE A 138 36.85 7.41 6.35
CA ILE A 138 36.74 6.45 7.46
C ILE A 138 38.14 6.06 7.96
N ILE A 139 38.35 6.14 9.27
CA ILE A 139 39.57 5.77 9.98
C ILE A 139 39.21 4.71 11.02
N ALA A 140 39.71 3.50 10.86
CA ALA A 140 39.48 2.34 11.74
C ALA A 140 40.82 1.66 12.05
N ARG A 141 41.82 2.46 12.46
CA ARG A 141 43.17 1.98 12.72
C ARG A 141 43.26 1.29 14.08
N GLY A 142 44.08 0.26 14.20
CA GLY A 142 44.44 -0.29 15.51
C GLY A 142 45.28 0.69 16.32
N GLY A 143 45.07 0.75 17.63
CA GLY A 143 45.87 1.58 18.53
C GLY A 143 47.31 1.09 18.61
N ASP A 144 48.26 1.99 18.72
CA ASP A 144 49.67 1.60 18.88
C ASP A 144 49.91 1.02 20.28
N GLY A 145 50.74 -0.01 20.39
CA GLY A 145 51.15 -0.57 21.68
C GLY A 145 52.05 0.41 22.43
N GLY A 146 51.88 0.52 23.76
CA GLY A 146 52.71 1.37 24.59
C GLY A 146 54.14 0.85 24.68
N ASP A 147 55.11 1.75 24.76
CA ASP A 147 56.50 1.36 24.99
C ASP A 147 56.69 0.77 26.39
N GLY A 148 57.59 -0.21 26.50
CA GLY A 148 57.97 -0.80 27.77
C GLY A 148 58.78 0.18 28.62
N GLN A 149 58.47 0.27 29.91
CA GLN A 149 59.19 1.14 30.83
C GLN A 149 60.67 0.73 30.91
N GLU A 150 61.57 1.70 30.89
CA GLU A 150 62.99 1.43 31.18
C GLU A 150 63.17 0.83 32.59
N GLY A 151 64.12 -0.09 32.71
CA GLY A 151 64.56 -0.60 34.01
C GLY A 151 65.17 0.50 34.88
N ALA A 152 65.46 0.16 36.13
CA ALA A 152 66.04 1.11 37.05
C ALA A 152 67.50 1.41 36.69
N PRO A 153 67.90 2.68 36.53
CA PRO A 153 69.27 3.02 36.19
C PRO A 153 70.22 2.72 37.36
N SER A 154 71.40 2.20 37.04
CA SER A 154 72.45 1.97 38.02
C SER A 154 72.98 3.29 38.59
N LEU A 155 73.03 3.39 39.91
CA LEU A 155 73.60 4.55 40.62
C LEU A 155 75.15 4.56 40.59
N THR A 156 75.77 3.45 40.17
CA THR A 156 77.23 3.26 40.20
C THR A 156 77.87 3.15 38.81
N GLU A 157 77.08 2.86 37.77
CA GLU A 157 77.57 2.70 36.39
C GLU A 157 76.63 3.40 35.39
N THR A 158 77.18 4.38 34.67
CA THR A 158 76.42 5.19 33.70
C THR A 158 76.04 4.34 32.49
N GLY A 159 74.75 4.31 32.14
CA GLY A 159 74.22 3.52 31.01
C GLY A 159 73.95 2.03 31.32
N CYS A 160 74.12 1.61 32.59
CA CYS A 160 73.75 0.27 33.06
C CYS A 160 72.42 0.31 33.84
N TYR A 161 71.69 -0.80 33.81
CA TYR A 161 70.42 -0.96 34.51
C TYR A 161 70.50 -2.04 35.59
N THR A 162 69.92 -1.79 36.76
CA THR A 162 69.87 -2.73 37.90
C THR A 162 68.64 -3.64 37.88
N SER A 163 67.69 -3.38 36.99
CA SER A 163 66.51 -4.22 36.81
C SER A 163 66.18 -4.46 35.34
N LYS A 164 65.32 -5.46 35.11
CA LYS A 164 64.82 -5.82 33.79
C LYS A 164 63.96 -4.69 33.21
N GLY A 165 64.05 -4.43 31.91
CA GLY A 165 63.16 -3.51 31.21
C GLY A 165 61.78 -4.11 30.95
N GLY A 166 60.75 -3.27 30.84
CA GLY A 166 59.40 -3.65 30.48
C GLY A 166 59.31 -4.14 29.04
N ASN A 167 58.40 -5.07 28.75
CA ASN A 167 58.11 -5.43 27.35
C ASN A 167 57.28 -4.32 26.70
N GLY A 168 57.43 -4.10 25.40
CA GLY A 168 56.51 -3.26 24.63
C GLY A 168 55.17 -3.96 24.46
N GLY A 169 54.09 -3.17 24.42
CA GLY A 169 52.75 -3.65 24.14
C GLY A 169 52.57 -4.03 22.68
N ASN A 170 51.66 -4.97 22.40
CA ASN A 170 51.27 -5.28 21.02
C ASN A 170 50.43 -4.14 20.43
N GLY A 171 50.58 -3.87 19.14
CA GLY A 171 49.65 -3.01 18.41
C GLY A 171 48.29 -3.71 18.24
N GLY A 172 47.21 -2.93 18.33
CA GLY A 172 45.86 -3.43 18.08
C GLY A 172 45.64 -3.77 16.61
N ASN A 173 44.73 -4.70 16.30
CA ASN A 173 44.35 -4.96 14.92
C ASN A 173 43.52 -3.81 14.34
N GLY A 174 43.61 -3.56 13.04
CA GLY A 174 42.70 -2.65 12.34
C GLY A 174 41.26 -3.18 12.34
N GLY A 175 40.31 -2.26 12.25
CA GLY A 175 38.88 -2.55 12.30
C GLY A 175 38.28 -3.06 10.98
N GLN A 176 37.03 -3.49 11.02
CA GLN A 176 36.27 -3.94 9.85
C GLN A 176 35.38 -2.80 9.32
N VAL A 177 35.41 -2.55 8.01
CA VAL A 177 34.52 -1.59 7.34
C VAL A 177 33.68 -2.32 6.31
N HIS A 178 32.36 -2.23 6.45
CA HIS A 178 31.40 -2.89 5.57
C HIS A 178 30.42 -1.89 4.96
N PHE A 179 30.26 -1.96 3.64
CA PHE A 179 29.26 -1.19 2.90
C PHE A 179 28.20 -2.12 2.33
N ILE A 180 26.94 -1.81 2.61
CA ILE A 180 25.79 -2.47 1.99
C ILE A 180 25.12 -1.43 1.10
N VAL A 181 25.16 -1.65 -0.20
CA VAL A 181 24.53 -0.78 -1.18
C VAL A 181 23.36 -1.52 -1.80
N THR A 182 22.16 -1.02 -1.54
CA THR A 182 20.96 -1.48 -2.22
C THR A 182 20.34 -0.29 -2.90
N THR A 183 20.01 -0.40 -4.17
CA THR A 183 19.32 0.66 -4.89
C THR A 183 18.16 0.04 -5.65
N LEU A 184 17.12 0.83 -5.92
CA LEU A 184 16.01 0.38 -6.77
C LEU A 184 16.53 -0.13 -8.13
N LYS A 185 17.59 0.50 -8.66
CA LYS A 185 18.34 0.07 -9.84
C LYS A 185 18.89 -1.35 -9.70
N MET A 186 19.59 -1.67 -8.61
CA MET A 186 20.14 -3.01 -8.38
C MET A 186 19.04 -4.07 -8.22
N ARG A 187 17.91 -3.69 -7.64
CA ARG A 187 16.73 -4.58 -7.58
C ARG A 187 16.17 -4.87 -8.95
N ILE A 188 15.91 -3.84 -9.77
CA ILE A 188 15.42 -4.00 -11.14
C ILE A 188 16.37 -4.89 -11.95
N ILE A 189 17.68 -4.65 -11.85
CA ILE A 189 18.71 -5.45 -12.52
C ILE A 189 18.65 -6.91 -12.04
N GLN A 190 18.48 -7.14 -10.74
CA GLN A 190 18.42 -8.49 -10.18
C GLN A 190 17.14 -9.22 -10.60
N GLU A 191 15.99 -8.55 -10.60
CA GLU A 191 14.72 -9.09 -11.10
C GLU A 191 14.83 -9.45 -12.59
N LEU A 192 15.41 -8.57 -13.42
CA LEU A 192 15.68 -8.83 -14.83
C LEU A 192 16.65 -10.00 -15.03
N LYS A 193 17.71 -10.07 -14.24
CA LYS A 193 18.73 -11.14 -14.30
C LYS A 193 18.18 -12.49 -13.87
N THR A 194 17.36 -12.53 -12.82
CA THR A 194 16.69 -13.75 -12.37
C THR A 194 15.66 -14.21 -13.41
N ALA A 195 14.90 -13.28 -13.98
CA ALA A 195 13.99 -13.59 -15.08
C ALA A 195 14.75 -14.12 -16.30
N GLU A 196 15.92 -13.55 -16.63
CA GLU A 196 16.82 -14.05 -17.66
C GLU A 196 17.34 -15.45 -17.41
N GLN A 197 17.88 -15.70 -16.23
CA GLN A 197 18.41 -17.02 -15.88
C GLN A 197 17.34 -18.10 -15.91
N ASN A 198 16.09 -17.74 -15.56
CA ASN A 198 14.97 -18.66 -15.52
C ASN A 198 14.21 -18.77 -16.85
N ASN A 199 14.59 -18.01 -17.89
CA ASN A 199 13.82 -17.85 -19.13
C ASN A 199 12.35 -17.42 -18.87
N ASP A 200 12.14 -16.60 -17.84
CA ASP A 200 10.84 -16.07 -17.43
C ASP A 200 10.55 -14.75 -18.14
N TYR A 201 10.23 -14.87 -19.43
CA TYR A 201 9.95 -13.73 -20.31
C TYR A 201 8.77 -12.85 -19.87
N PRO A 202 7.67 -13.40 -19.29
CA PRO A 202 6.64 -12.58 -18.67
C PRO A 202 7.19 -11.66 -17.57
N SER A 203 8.05 -12.16 -16.68
CA SER A 203 8.68 -11.35 -15.62
C SER A 203 9.65 -10.31 -16.19
N MET A 204 10.37 -10.61 -17.28
CA MET A 204 11.21 -9.61 -17.97
C MET A 204 10.36 -8.47 -18.55
N ARG A 205 9.34 -8.79 -19.35
CA ARG A 205 8.45 -7.80 -19.97
C ARG A 205 7.80 -6.94 -18.90
N LYS A 206 7.33 -7.57 -17.81
CA LYS A 206 6.76 -6.88 -16.64
C LYS A 206 7.74 -5.87 -16.04
N THR A 207 8.97 -6.27 -15.80
CA THR A 207 9.98 -5.39 -15.19
C THR A 207 10.34 -4.23 -16.14
N LEU A 208 10.42 -4.48 -17.44
CA LEU A 208 10.65 -3.45 -18.46
C LEU A 208 9.45 -2.48 -18.61
N GLN A 209 8.21 -2.98 -18.53
CA GLN A 209 7.00 -2.15 -18.54
C GLN A 209 6.88 -1.29 -17.27
N LEU A 210 7.25 -1.83 -16.10
CA LEU A 210 7.35 -1.04 -14.86
C LEU A 210 8.35 0.13 -15.02
N ILE A 211 9.53 -0.13 -15.60
CA ILE A 211 10.52 0.91 -15.91
C ILE A 211 9.95 1.96 -16.88
N ALA A 212 9.22 1.53 -17.91
CA ALA A 212 8.61 2.41 -18.91
C ALA A 212 7.49 3.29 -18.34
N ASN A 213 6.62 2.73 -17.50
CA ASN A 213 5.48 3.43 -16.91
C ASN A 213 5.93 4.41 -15.82
N LEU A 214 6.95 4.04 -15.02
CA LEU A 214 7.64 4.96 -14.12
C LEU A 214 8.29 6.15 -14.86
N ASN A 215 8.50 6.04 -16.18
CA ASN A 215 9.06 7.09 -17.02
C ASN A 215 7.99 7.92 -17.76
N ASN A 216 6.81 7.35 -18.05
CA ASN A 216 5.77 7.98 -18.87
C ASN A 216 4.59 8.58 -18.07
N GLU A 217 4.13 7.99 -16.95
CA GLU A 217 2.94 8.45 -16.21
C GLU A 217 3.18 9.67 -15.30
N PHE A 218 4.44 10.09 -15.13
CA PHE A 218 4.78 11.28 -14.35
C PHE A 218 4.70 12.58 -15.17
N THR A 219 4.21 12.54 -16.40
CA THR A 219 4.23 13.68 -17.34
C THR A 219 3.14 14.73 -17.11
N SER A 220 2.17 14.55 -16.20
CA SER A 220 1.05 15.49 -16.02
C SER A 220 0.90 16.15 -14.64
N ALA A 221 1.88 16.04 -13.74
CA ALA A 221 1.90 16.86 -12.51
C ALA A 221 3.33 17.32 -12.14
N THR A 222 3.64 18.55 -12.55
CA THR A 222 4.72 19.44 -12.08
C THR A 222 6.17 19.04 -12.40
N GLU A 223 6.85 19.95 -13.09
CA GLU A 223 8.25 19.86 -13.57
C GLU A 223 9.27 19.56 -12.45
N GLU A 224 8.94 19.71 -11.18
CA GLU A 224 9.83 19.44 -10.03
C GLU A 224 9.78 17.99 -9.54
N LEU A 225 8.60 17.35 -9.57
CA LEU A 225 8.43 15.92 -9.27
C LEU A 225 9.05 15.06 -10.37
N ILE A 226 8.87 15.49 -11.63
CA ILE A 226 9.58 14.99 -12.81
C ILE A 226 11.08 15.23 -12.64
N PHE A 227 11.54 16.41 -12.22
CA PHE A 227 12.98 16.65 -12.05
C PHE A 227 13.61 15.80 -10.92
N GLN A 228 12.87 15.43 -9.88
CA GLN A 228 13.38 14.59 -8.79
C GLN A 228 13.35 13.09 -9.12
N LEU A 229 12.22 12.56 -9.63
CA LEU A 229 12.12 11.16 -10.03
C LEU A 229 12.84 10.89 -11.36
N ALA A 230 12.71 11.78 -12.34
CA ALA A 230 13.54 11.73 -13.54
C ALA A 230 14.98 12.13 -13.26
N ASN A 231 15.40 12.84 -12.20
CA ASN A 231 16.83 12.81 -11.82
C ASN A 231 17.23 11.41 -11.36
N GLN A 232 16.40 10.74 -10.55
CA GLN A 232 16.69 9.38 -10.09
C GLN A 232 16.69 8.34 -11.22
N ILE A 233 15.97 8.60 -12.32
CA ILE A 233 15.95 7.75 -13.53
C ILE A 233 16.94 8.25 -14.61
N SER A 234 17.22 9.56 -14.71
CA SER A 234 18.15 10.16 -15.68
C SER A 234 19.62 10.09 -15.25
N LEU A 235 19.88 9.97 -13.94
CA LEU A 235 21.22 9.60 -13.43
C LEU A 235 21.57 8.15 -13.79
N VAL A 236 20.59 7.33 -14.20
CA VAL A 236 20.74 5.91 -14.51
C VAL A 236 21.04 5.64 -15.98
N LEU A 237 20.80 6.60 -16.88
CA LEU A 237 20.82 6.37 -18.34
C LEU A 237 21.56 7.50 -19.07
N PRO A 238 22.72 7.24 -19.72
CA PRO A 238 23.34 8.23 -20.61
C PRO A 238 22.36 8.60 -21.73
N LYS A 239 21.97 9.89 -21.78
CA LYS A 239 20.78 10.45 -22.47
C LYS A 239 20.53 10.08 -23.94
N SER A 240 21.45 9.47 -24.68
CA SER A 240 21.29 9.33 -26.15
C SER A 240 21.33 7.92 -26.73
N SER A 241 21.97 6.95 -26.05
CA SER A 241 22.14 5.60 -26.62
C SER A 241 21.12 4.61 -26.07
N LEU A 242 20.89 4.64 -24.75
CA LEU A 242 20.04 3.68 -24.08
C LEU A 242 18.54 4.04 -24.20
N SER A 243 18.20 5.32 -24.30
CA SER A 243 16.85 5.78 -24.68
C SER A 243 16.48 5.36 -26.10
N LYS A 244 17.43 5.43 -27.04
CA LYS A 244 17.27 4.90 -28.41
C LYS A 244 17.18 3.37 -28.44
N GLN A 245 17.92 2.66 -27.59
CA GLN A 245 17.85 1.21 -27.48
C GLN A 245 16.54 0.77 -26.82
N LEU A 246 16.09 1.44 -25.75
CA LEU A 246 14.78 1.21 -25.13
C LEU A 246 13.66 1.52 -26.11
N GLN A 247 13.72 2.65 -26.83
CA GLN A 247 12.77 2.96 -27.89
C GLN A 247 12.80 1.90 -28.99
N MET A 248 13.98 1.46 -29.46
CA MET A 248 14.08 0.35 -30.41
C MET A 248 13.49 -0.95 -29.86
N ILE A 249 13.67 -1.25 -28.57
CA ILE A 249 13.09 -2.44 -27.93
C ILE A 249 11.57 -2.32 -27.88
N PHE A 250 11.04 -1.14 -27.55
CA PHE A 250 9.59 -0.86 -27.57
C PHE A 250 9.03 -0.95 -28.99
N ASP A 251 9.66 -0.30 -29.97
CA ASP A 251 9.29 -0.35 -31.38
C ASP A 251 9.37 -1.80 -31.93
N THR A 252 10.35 -2.60 -31.49
CA THR A 252 10.50 -4.02 -31.88
C THR A 252 9.49 -4.94 -31.18
N LEU A 253 9.08 -4.59 -29.96
CA LEU A 253 8.01 -5.26 -29.21
C LEU A 253 6.63 -4.99 -29.83
N ASP A 254 6.44 -3.81 -30.43
CA ASP A 254 5.20 -3.41 -31.10
C ASP A 254 5.05 -4.04 -32.51
N GLU A 255 6.15 -4.43 -33.18
CA GLU A 255 6.11 -4.84 -34.60
C GLU A 255 6.24 -6.37 -34.89
N MET A 256 6.62 -7.23 -33.94
CA MET A 256 6.93 -8.66 -34.26
C MET A 256 6.41 -9.72 -33.29
N LYS A 257 6.15 -10.94 -33.83
CA LYS A 257 5.77 -12.15 -33.08
C LYS A 257 6.86 -12.55 -32.05
N LEU A 258 6.40 -12.94 -30.86
CA LEU A 258 7.17 -13.26 -29.63
C LEU A 258 8.39 -14.19 -29.84
N GLU A 259 8.32 -15.14 -30.77
CA GLU A 259 9.38 -16.12 -31.01
C GLU A 259 10.64 -15.53 -31.67
N THR A 260 10.49 -14.41 -32.39
CA THR A 260 11.58 -13.75 -33.14
C THR A 260 12.28 -12.65 -32.34
N SER A 261 11.65 -12.11 -31.30
CA SER A 261 12.17 -10.99 -30.47
C SER A 261 13.00 -11.46 -29.26
N LEU A 262 12.90 -12.73 -28.88
CA LEU A 262 13.57 -13.36 -27.73
C LEU A 262 15.11 -13.16 -27.66
N PRO A 263 15.89 -13.38 -28.74
CA PRO A 263 17.34 -13.17 -28.69
C PRO A 263 17.73 -11.70 -28.56
N ILE A 264 16.91 -10.81 -29.12
CA ILE A 264 17.11 -9.35 -29.10
C ILE A 264 16.83 -8.83 -27.68
N LEU A 265 15.76 -9.31 -27.05
CA LEU A 265 15.35 -8.92 -25.70
C LEU A 265 16.33 -9.43 -24.64
N SER A 266 16.78 -10.68 -24.74
CA SER A 266 17.86 -11.18 -23.87
C SER A 266 19.17 -10.44 -24.11
N SER A 267 19.57 -10.16 -25.36
CA SER A 267 20.80 -9.39 -25.63
C SER A 267 20.72 -7.95 -25.09
N ALA A 268 19.54 -7.32 -25.16
CA ALA A 268 19.32 -5.99 -24.63
C ALA A 268 19.29 -5.94 -23.10
N VAL A 269 18.62 -6.91 -22.46
CA VAL A 269 18.64 -7.07 -21.00
C VAL A 269 20.07 -7.35 -20.52
N HIS A 270 20.81 -8.21 -21.24
CA HIS A 270 22.21 -8.48 -20.98
C HIS A 270 23.09 -7.22 -21.10
N GLU A 271 22.94 -6.43 -22.17
CA GLU A 271 23.62 -5.14 -22.33
C GLU A 271 23.20 -4.11 -21.27
N MET A 272 21.94 -4.08 -20.84
CA MET A 272 21.49 -3.24 -19.72
C MET A 272 22.14 -3.68 -18.41
N VAL A 273 22.19 -4.97 -18.11
CA VAL A 273 22.87 -5.52 -16.92
C VAL A 273 24.36 -5.16 -16.94
N LEU A 274 25.02 -5.23 -18.11
CA LEU A 274 26.42 -4.85 -18.29
C LEU A 274 26.65 -3.34 -18.17
N THR A 275 25.80 -2.52 -18.79
CA THR A 275 25.89 -1.05 -18.80
C THR A 275 25.53 -0.44 -17.45
N LEU A 276 24.53 -1.00 -16.76
CA LEU A 276 24.08 -0.61 -15.44
C LEU A 276 24.92 -1.22 -14.31
N GLY A 277 25.89 -2.08 -14.64
CA GLY A 277 26.95 -2.60 -13.78
C GLY A 277 27.93 -1.54 -13.27
N GLU A 278 27.40 -0.41 -12.80
CA GLU A 278 28.07 0.64 -12.02
C GLU A 278 28.69 0.15 -10.72
N GLU A 279 28.51 -1.14 -10.36
CA GLU A 279 29.29 -1.84 -9.34
C GLU A 279 30.78 -1.45 -9.46
N SER A 280 31.31 -1.37 -10.69
CA SER A 280 32.72 -0.99 -10.92
C SER A 280 33.07 0.47 -10.60
N LEU A 281 32.16 1.44 -10.79
CA LEU A 281 32.45 2.87 -10.60
C LEU A 281 32.31 3.31 -9.15
N PHE A 282 31.25 2.88 -8.45
CA PHE A 282 31.11 3.13 -7.02
C PHE A 282 32.22 2.43 -6.24
N GLN A 283 32.51 1.15 -6.55
CA GLN A 283 33.65 0.45 -5.96
C GLN A 283 34.96 1.20 -6.24
N LYS A 284 35.23 1.57 -7.50
CA LYS A 284 36.47 2.27 -7.87
C LYS A 284 36.66 3.58 -7.10
N ARG A 285 35.62 4.39 -6.96
CA ARG A 285 35.67 5.69 -6.26
C ARG A 285 35.71 5.55 -4.73
N LEU A 286 35.10 4.49 -4.19
CA LEU A 286 35.24 4.12 -2.78
C LEU A 286 36.68 3.68 -2.48
N TRP A 287 37.33 2.97 -3.41
CA TRP A 287 38.76 2.63 -3.32
C TRP A 287 39.69 3.85 -3.48
N GLU A 288 39.28 4.89 -4.21
CA GLU A 288 40.02 6.17 -4.26
C GLU A 288 40.04 6.90 -2.90
N HIS A 289 39.07 6.60 -2.01
CA HIS A 289 38.99 7.10 -0.63
C HIS A 289 39.04 5.95 0.39
N ALA A 290 39.88 4.94 0.12
CA ALA A 290 39.92 3.71 0.91
C ALA A 290 40.03 3.98 2.43
N PRO A 291 39.19 3.33 3.27
CA PRO A 291 39.27 3.46 4.72
C PRO A 291 40.67 3.16 5.26
N ASN A 292 41.14 3.96 6.23
CA ASN A 292 42.39 3.68 6.91
C ASN A 292 42.19 2.59 7.97
N ILE A 293 42.49 1.35 7.59
CA ILE A 293 42.31 0.13 8.42
C ILE A 293 43.65 -0.49 8.85
N GLN A 294 44.72 0.31 8.96
CA GLN A 294 46.03 -0.22 9.35
C GLN A 294 46.01 -0.80 10.77
N GLY A 295 46.81 -1.83 11.03
CA GLY A 295 47.08 -2.27 12.39
C GLY A 295 47.92 -1.24 13.15
N GLY A 296 47.81 -1.23 14.47
CA GLY A 296 48.64 -0.42 15.33
C GLY A 296 50.10 -0.87 15.31
N ASN A 297 50.99 0.10 15.50
CA ASN A 297 52.41 -0.15 15.67
C ASN A 297 52.67 -0.90 16.98
N HIS A 298 53.68 -1.76 16.99
CA HIS A 298 54.11 -2.38 18.23
C HIS A 298 54.85 -1.37 19.13
N GLY A 299 54.69 -1.51 20.45
CA GLY A 299 55.52 -0.83 21.42
C GLY A 299 56.96 -1.37 21.39
N ILE A 300 57.92 -0.48 21.61
CA ILE A 300 59.34 -0.80 21.72
C ILE A 300 59.62 -1.26 23.16
N TYR A 301 60.53 -2.20 23.36
CA TYR A 301 60.91 -2.63 24.71
C TYR A 301 61.63 -1.53 25.51
N GLY A 302 61.50 -1.59 26.83
CA GLY A 302 62.32 -0.81 27.75
C GLY A 302 63.73 -1.39 27.86
N MET A 303 64.74 -0.51 27.88
CA MET A 303 66.12 -0.89 28.15
C MET A 303 66.26 -1.41 29.59
N GLY A 304 67.08 -2.43 29.83
CA GLY A 304 67.24 -3.04 31.15
C GLY A 304 68.22 -4.21 31.17
N ASN A 305 68.37 -4.88 32.32
CA ASN A 305 69.23 -6.06 32.45
C ASN A 305 68.45 -7.29 32.98
N PRO A 306 67.94 -8.19 32.10
CA PRO A 306 67.96 -8.08 30.63
C PRO A 306 66.95 -7.05 30.09
N PRO A 307 67.08 -6.61 28.82
CA PRO A 307 66.07 -5.78 28.17
C PRO A 307 64.71 -6.48 28.04
N GLY A 308 63.65 -5.70 27.86
CA GLY A 308 62.34 -6.23 27.51
C GLY A 308 62.29 -6.81 26.09
N LYS A 309 61.11 -7.25 25.66
CA LYS A 309 60.81 -7.66 24.27
C LYS A 309 59.88 -6.67 23.60
N ASN A 310 60.07 -6.42 22.30
CA ASN A 310 59.10 -5.66 21.49
C ASN A 310 57.75 -6.38 21.49
N GLY A 311 56.68 -5.61 21.34
CA GLY A 311 55.37 -6.17 21.01
C GLY A 311 55.30 -6.69 19.57
N SER A 312 54.16 -7.25 19.22
CA SER A 312 53.79 -7.63 17.85
C SER A 312 53.04 -6.50 17.15
N GLN A 313 53.27 -6.32 15.85
CA GLN A 313 52.48 -5.40 15.01
C GLN A 313 51.03 -5.90 14.93
N GLY A 314 50.08 -4.98 14.98
CA GLY A 314 48.67 -5.29 14.70
C GLY A 314 48.46 -5.70 13.25
N ASN A 315 47.55 -6.63 13.00
CA ASN A 315 47.16 -6.98 11.63
C ASN A 315 46.29 -5.86 11.04
N PRO A 316 46.39 -5.58 9.73
CA PRO A 316 45.44 -4.70 9.06
C PRO A 316 44.02 -5.28 9.13
N GLY A 317 43.03 -4.41 9.15
CA GLY A 317 41.62 -4.75 9.09
C GLY A 317 41.17 -5.20 7.70
N LYS A 318 39.86 -5.15 7.43
CA LYS A 318 39.31 -5.50 6.11
C LYS A 318 38.16 -4.56 5.72
N VAL A 319 38.11 -4.23 4.44
CA VAL A 319 37.03 -3.47 3.80
C VAL A 319 36.25 -4.41 2.90
N SER A 320 34.93 -4.35 2.96
CA SER A 320 34.05 -5.16 2.11
C SER A 320 32.85 -4.33 1.64
N ILE A 321 32.40 -4.59 0.41
CA ILE A 321 31.28 -3.91 -0.22
C ILE A 321 30.34 -4.99 -0.77
N THR A 322 29.07 -4.87 -0.43
CA THR A 322 28.01 -5.78 -0.88
C THR A 322 26.99 -4.98 -1.67
N PHE A 323 26.79 -5.33 -2.93
CA PHE A 323 25.70 -4.80 -3.75
C PHE A 323 24.55 -5.81 -3.72
N THR A 324 23.33 -5.35 -3.44
CA THR A 324 22.20 -6.26 -3.35
C THR A 324 20.88 -5.64 -3.80
N GLY A 325 20.10 -6.39 -4.57
CA GLY A 325 18.73 -6.05 -4.99
C GLY A 325 17.64 -6.66 -4.09
N THR A 326 17.98 -7.66 -3.28
CA THR A 326 17.14 -8.28 -2.24
C THR A 326 17.88 -8.34 -0.91
N TRP A 327 17.19 -8.59 0.20
CA TRP A 327 17.87 -8.83 1.47
C TRP A 327 18.27 -10.30 1.57
N ASN A 328 19.34 -10.71 0.89
CA ASN A 328 19.88 -12.08 1.00
C ASN A 328 20.90 -12.12 2.15
N ASN A 329 20.66 -12.90 3.20
CA ASN A 329 21.40 -12.78 4.48
C ASN A 329 22.66 -13.64 4.60
N ASN A 330 23.17 -14.23 3.51
CA ASN A 330 24.51 -14.85 3.51
C ASN A 330 25.64 -13.84 3.83
N TYR A 331 25.34 -12.54 3.92
CA TYR A 331 26.28 -11.44 4.12
C TYR A 331 26.43 -10.97 5.58
N CYS A 332 25.65 -11.52 6.51
CA CYS A 332 25.50 -11.02 7.90
C CYS A 332 26.29 -11.78 8.98
N ASN A 333 27.13 -12.75 8.62
CA ASN A 333 27.88 -13.50 9.64
C ASN A 333 29.02 -12.70 10.31
N ASP A 334 29.42 -11.55 9.75
CA ASP A 334 30.53 -10.72 10.24
C ASP A 334 30.17 -9.21 10.40
N THR A 335 28.89 -8.81 10.28
CA THR A 335 28.48 -7.40 10.22
C THR A 335 27.46 -7.02 11.29
N ILE A 336 27.55 -5.78 11.79
CA ILE A 336 26.56 -5.23 12.73
C ILE A 336 25.23 -5.03 11.99
N PRO A 337 24.08 -5.42 12.56
CA PRO A 337 22.75 -5.26 11.94
C PRO A 337 22.48 -3.84 11.43
N CYS A 338 22.07 -3.73 10.16
CA CYS A 338 21.79 -2.46 9.47
C CYS A 338 20.28 -2.18 9.28
N LEU A 339 19.42 -3.05 9.79
CA LEU A 339 17.98 -2.89 9.84
C LEU A 339 17.51 -2.95 11.30
N HIS A 340 16.67 -2.00 11.68
CA HIS A 340 16.04 -1.97 13.00
C HIS A 340 14.53 -2.20 12.85
N PRO A 341 13.92 -3.19 13.53
CA PRO A 341 12.48 -3.50 13.39
C PRO A 341 11.57 -2.29 13.60
N GLU A 342 11.82 -1.48 14.63
CA GLU A 342 11.04 -0.27 14.91
C GLU A 342 11.22 0.81 13.83
N HIS A 343 12.41 0.94 13.22
CA HIS A 343 12.62 1.89 12.12
C HIS A 343 11.85 1.47 10.88
N CYS A 344 11.88 0.17 10.54
CA CYS A 344 11.06 -0.38 9.47
C CYS A 344 9.56 -0.18 9.73
N ARG A 345 9.11 -0.30 11.00
CA ARG A 345 7.73 0.02 11.40
C ARG A 345 7.41 1.49 11.19
N MET A 346 8.29 2.41 11.62
CA MET A 346 8.12 3.85 11.41
C MET A 346 8.00 4.18 9.92
N LEU A 347 8.82 3.56 9.06
CA LEU A 347 8.74 3.71 7.61
C LEU A 347 7.45 3.16 7.03
N PHE A 348 6.98 2.00 7.52
CA PHE A 348 5.71 1.42 7.10
C PHE A 348 4.54 2.35 7.46
N GLN A 349 4.53 2.90 8.67
CA GLN A 349 3.50 3.86 9.09
C GLN A 349 3.54 5.13 8.24
N LYS A 350 4.74 5.64 7.92
CA LYS A 350 4.89 6.78 7.01
C LYS A 350 4.32 6.48 5.62
N ALA A 351 4.56 5.29 5.10
CA ALA A 351 3.98 4.82 3.84
C ALA A 351 2.44 4.75 3.89
N GLN A 352 1.89 4.22 4.99
CA GLN A 352 0.44 4.17 5.22
C GLN A 352 -0.19 5.57 5.23
N GLN A 353 0.44 6.54 5.90
CA GLN A 353 -0.06 7.91 5.90
C GLN A 353 -0.03 8.54 4.51
N PHE A 354 1.05 8.38 3.76
CA PHE A 354 1.09 8.86 2.38
C PHE A 354 0.01 8.19 1.53
N PHE A 355 -0.27 6.89 1.73
CA PHE A 355 -1.36 6.24 1.01
C PHE A 355 -2.74 6.77 1.44
N TYR A 356 -2.97 7.03 2.73
CA TYR A 356 -4.19 7.65 3.22
C TYR A 356 -4.42 9.06 2.64
N LEU A 357 -3.36 9.85 2.51
CA LEU A 357 -3.39 11.21 1.96
C LEU A 357 -3.19 11.25 0.44
N ALA A 358 -3.18 10.10 -0.24
CA ALA A 358 -3.08 10.05 -1.69
C ALA A 358 -4.40 10.49 -2.32
N ASP A 359 -4.45 11.75 -2.76
CA ASP A 359 -5.58 12.30 -3.50
C ASP A 359 -5.14 12.66 -4.92
N LYS A 360 -5.91 12.24 -5.93
CA LYS A 360 -5.54 12.43 -7.34
C LYS A 360 -5.57 13.89 -7.79
N THR A 361 -6.32 14.74 -7.10
CA THR A 361 -6.53 16.13 -7.51
C THR A 361 -5.58 17.08 -6.80
N SER A 362 -5.34 16.84 -5.51
CA SER A 362 -4.62 17.77 -4.64
C SER A 362 -3.22 17.29 -4.30
N HIS A 363 -3.01 15.98 -4.13
CA HIS A 363 -1.75 15.40 -3.64
C HIS A 363 -1.36 14.07 -4.33
N PRO A 364 -1.25 14.04 -5.67
CA PRO A 364 -0.93 12.81 -6.41
C PRO A 364 0.47 12.27 -6.06
N GLU A 365 1.40 13.11 -5.60
CA GLU A 365 2.76 12.74 -5.18
C GLU A 365 2.78 11.79 -3.98
N ASN A 366 1.75 11.84 -3.12
CA ASN A 366 1.67 10.98 -1.94
C ASN A 366 1.53 9.50 -2.32
N ALA A 367 0.85 9.18 -3.44
CA ALA A 367 0.79 7.82 -3.96
C ALA A 367 2.18 7.28 -4.33
N ALA A 368 3.00 8.08 -5.00
CA ALA A 368 4.36 7.70 -5.39
C ALA A 368 5.29 7.53 -4.16
N LYS A 369 5.18 8.43 -3.17
CA LYS A 369 5.92 8.32 -1.91
C LYS A 369 5.55 7.04 -1.15
N ALA A 370 4.25 6.71 -1.08
CA ALA A 370 3.78 5.47 -0.48
C ALA A 370 4.31 4.22 -1.20
N ALA A 371 4.18 4.18 -2.53
CA ALA A 371 4.66 3.08 -3.37
C ALA A 371 6.16 2.83 -3.16
N SER A 372 6.98 3.88 -3.16
CA SER A 372 8.42 3.79 -2.95
C SER A 372 8.77 3.17 -1.60
N LEU A 373 8.11 3.61 -0.52
CA LEU A 373 8.35 3.06 0.81
C LEU A 373 7.86 1.61 0.94
N PHE A 374 6.68 1.26 0.39
CA PHE A 374 6.22 -0.13 0.41
C PHE A 374 7.19 -1.05 -0.35
N LEU A 375 7.62 -0.65 -1.55
CA LEU A 375 8.60 -1.41 -2.33
C LEU A 375 9.90 -1.64 -1.57
N ARG A 376 10.35 -0.68 -0.76
CA ARG A 376 11.54 -0.84 0.10
C ARG A 376 11.36 -1.85 1.23
N LEU A 377 10.13 -2.06 1.70
CA LEU A 377 9.81 -2.94 2.83
C LEU A 377 9.46 -4.37 2.40
N ILE A 378 8.94 -4.59 1.18
CA ILE A 378 8.58 -5.92 0.65
C ILE A 378 9.73 -6.95 0.73
N PRO A 379 11.01 -6.60 0.45
CA PRO A 379 12.11 -7.56 0.51
C PRO A 379 12.43 -8.10 1.92
N LEU A 380 11.78 -7.60 2.97
CA LEU A 380 11.92 -8.12 4.33
C LEU A 380 11.25 -9.51 4.53
N ALA A 381 10.54 -10.04 3.53
CA ALA A 381 9.71 -11.25 3.62
C ALA A 381 10.45 -12.60 3.48
N ASP A 382 11.78 -12.61 3.27
CA ASP A 382 12.51 -13.84 2.98
C ASP A 382 12.65 -14.74 4.23
N ASP A 383 11.88 -15.84 4.28
CA ASP A 383 11.84 -16.81 5.38
C ASP A 383 12.87 -17.94 5.19
N ASP A 384 14.13 -17.57 4.98
CA ASP A 384 15.24 -18.51 4.91
C ASP A 384 16.04 -18.57 6.23
N ALA A 385 16.91 -19.58 6.36
CA ALA A 385 17.73 -19.77 7.56
C ALA A 385 18.65 -18.58 7.88
N SER A 386 18.95 -17.75 6.89
CA SER A 386 19.82 -16.59 7.04
C SER A 386 19.09 -15.37 7.62
N THR A 387 17.80 -15.19 7.31
CA THR A 387 16.93 -14.17 7.97
C THR A 387 16.65 -14.47 9.43
N VAL A 388 16.53 -15.75 9.79
CA VAL A 388 16.41 -16.17 11.20
C VAL A 388 17.67 -15.81 11.99
N ASN A 389 18.86 -16.07 11.44
CA ASN A 389 20.13 -15.75 12.10
C ASN A 389 20.35 -14.22 12.23
N TYR A 390 20.05 -13.45 11.18
CA TYR A 390 20.11 -11.99 11.23
C TYR A 390 19.19 -11.41 12.31
N SER A 391 17.98 -11.96 12.43
CA SER A 391 17.01 -11.55 13.44
C SER A 391 17.51 -11.84 14.86
N ALA A 392 18.13 -13.00 15.08
CA ALA A 392 18.72 -13.34 16.38
C ALA A 392 19.87 -12.38 16.78
N GLU A 393 20.71 -11.98 15.83
CA GLU A 393 21.79 -11.02 16.07
C GLU A 393 21.27 -9.59 16.31
N THR A 394 20.22 -9.21 15.58
CA THR A 394 19.46 -7.96 15.81
C THR A 394 18.93 -7.91 17.24
N GLU A 395 18.30 -8.98 17.71
CA GLU A 395 17.77 -9.08 19.08
C GLU A 395 18.91 -8.98 20.12
N ARG A 396 20.06 -9.61 19.86
CA ARG A 396 21.23 -9.56 20.75
C ARG A 396 21.83 -8.16 20.88
N LEU A 397 21.93 -7.41 19.78
CA LEU A 397 22.65 -6.14 19.72
C LEU A 397 21.77 -4.90 19.94
N LEU A 398 20.50 -4.97 19.53
CA LEU A 398 19.56 -3.84 19.57
C LEU A 398 18.56 -3.92 20.74
N ASP A 399 18.63 -4.97 21.58
CA ASP A 399 17.66 -5.25 22.65
C ASP A 399 16.21 -5.30 22.12
N THR A 400 16.04 -5.79 20.89
CA THR A 400 14.73 -6.03 20.27
C THR A 400 14.24 -7.44 20.56
N ARG A 401 12.96 -7.71 20.30
CA ARG A 401 12.36 -9.05 20.37
C ARG A 401 11.50 -9.30 19.14
N ASN A 402 11.38 -10.57 18.77
CA ASN A 402 10.52 -11.02 17.68
C ASN A 402 10.83 -10.27 16.38
N SER A 403 12.13 -10.06 16.12
CA SER A 403 12.58 -9.27 14.96
C SER A 403 12.20 -9.97 13.66
N HIS A 404 12.33 -11.30 13.61
CA HIS A 404 11.97 -12.12 12.43
C HIS A 404 10.49 -11.97 12.06
N SER A 405 9.59 -12.20 13.02
CA SER A 405 8.14 -12.07 12.77
C SER A 405 7.74 -10.63 12.46
N THR A 406 8.39 -9.65 13.09
CA THR A 406 8.16 -8.22 12.80
C THR A 406 8.54 -7.86 11.36
N PHE A 407 9.72 -8.27 10.89
CA PHE A 407 10.14 -8.04 9.50
C PHE A 407 9.21 -8.72 8.51
N LEU A 408 8.90 -10.00 8.72
CA LEU A 408 8.00 -10.77 7.86
C LEU A 408 6.60 -10.15 7.78
N THR A 409 6.07 -9.66 8.91
CA THR A 409 4.76 -9.02 8.97
C THR A 409 4.75 -7.70 8.23
N ILE A 410 5.73 -6.82 8.47
CA ILE A 410 5.86 -5.54 7.77
C ILE A 410 5.97 -5.76 6.26
N ALA A 411 6.76 -6.76 5.84
CA ALA A 411 6.93 -7.09 4.44
C ALA A 411 5.62 -7.49 3.76
N ARG A 412 4.87 -8.41 4.39
CA ARG A 412 3.58 -8.91 3.88
C ARG A 412 2.52 -7.80 3.85
N GLN A 413 2.49 -6.95 4.88
CA GLN A 413 1.60 -5.80 4.92
C GLN A 413 1.98 -4.77 3.86
N ALA A 414 3.27 -4.48 3.67
CA ALA A 414 3.73 -3.58 2.63
C ALA A 414 3.38 -4.08 1.22
N ASP A 415 3.51 -5.38 0.96
CA ASP A 415 3.13 -5.99 -0.32
C ASP A 415 1.62 -5.88 -0.57
N ALA A 416 0.80 -6.23 0.44
CA ALA A 416 -0.65 -6.11 0.34
C ALA A 416 -1.10 -4.65 0.11
N ARG A 417 -0.49 -3.67 0.79
CA ARG A 417 -0.82 -2.24 0.63
C ARG A 417 -0.33 -1.70 -0.72
N TYR A 418 0.86 -2.10 -1.17
CA TYR A 418 1.36 -1.78 -2.49
C TYR A 418 0.42 -2.29 -3.58
N LEU A 419 -0.04 -3.54 -3.48
CA LEU A 419 -1.01 -4.09 -4.42
C LEU A 419 -2.33 -3.34 -4.40
N LYS A 420 -2.88 -2.99 -3.23
CA LYS A 420 -4.10 -2.16 -3.14
C LYS A 420 -3.94 -0.82 -3.86
N LEU A 421 -2.83 -0.13 -3.62
CA LEU A 421 -2.50 1.13 -4.28
C LEU A 421 -2.42 0.96 -5.81
N CYS A 422 -1.74 -0.08 -6.28
CA CYS A 422 -1.64 -0.41 -7.71
C CYS A 422 -2.99 -0.85 -8.31
N SER A 423 -3.87 -1.47 -7.53
CA SER A 423 -5.24 -1.82 -7.96
C SER A 423 -6.18 -0.61 -7.96
N GLY A 424 -5.70 0.58 -7.61
CA GLY A 424 -6.50 1.80 -7.58
C GLY A 424 -7.55 1.85 -6.47
N LEU A 425 -7.43 0.96 -5.50
CA LEU A 425 -8.14 1.04 -4.23
C LEU A 425 -7.50 2.11 -3.35
N ASP A 426 -8.30 2.75 -2.52
CA ASP A 426 -7.78 3.63 -1.49
C ASP A 426 -7.14 2.89 -0.32
N TYR A 427 -6.64 3.65 0.65
CA TYR A 427 -6.02 3.14 1.86
C TYR A 427 -6.86 2.08 2.61
N TYR A 428 -8.19 2.24 2.61
CA TYR A 428 -9.11 1.35 3.29
C TYR A 428 -9.54 0.15 2.44
N GLY A 429 -9.03 0.04 1.21
CA GLY A 429 -9.40 -1.01 0.27
C GLY A 429 -10.73 -0.76 -0.42
N MET A 430 -11.16 0.50 -0.52
CA MET A 430 -12.42 0.89 -1.14
C MET A 430 -12.18 1.47 -2.54
N SER A 431 -13.15 1.25 -3.44
CA SER A 431 -13.13 1.83 -4.79
C SER A 431 -13.21 3.35 -4.72
N PRO A 432 -12.64 4.11 -5.69
CA PRO A 432 -12.77 5.57 -5.73
C PRO A 432 -14.22 6.08 -5.73
N ILE A 433 -15.15 5.29 -6.27
CA ILE A 433 -16.59 5.57 -6.30
C ILE A 433 -17.33 4.97 -5.09
N TYR A 434 -16.65 4.50 -4.06
CA TYR A 434 -17.30 3.93 -2.88
C TYR A 434 -18.20 4.94 -2.16
N ALA A 435 -19.40 4.49 -1.81
CA ALA A 435 -20.34 5.20 -0.94
C ALA A 435 -20.67 4.32 0.28
N PRO A 436 -20.58 4.86 1.51
CA PRO A 436 -20.98 4.12 2.69
C PRO A 436 -22.50 4.06 2.83
N MET A 437 -22.99 2.99 3.48
CA MET A 437 -24.41 2.78 3.74
C MET A 437 -24.98 3.71 4.83
N GLY A 438 -24.12 4.19 5.73
CA GLY A 438 -24.50 5.15 6.77
C GLY A 438 -24.56 6.58 6.21
N SER A 439 -25.47 7.39 6.75
CA SER A 439 -25.56 8.80 6.40
C SER A 439 -24.38 9.62 6.93
N PHE A 440 -24.24 10.86 6.46
CA PHE A 440 -23.28 11.81 7.02
C PHE A 440 -23.53 12.04 8.51
N SER A 441 -24.80 12.21 8.91
CA SER A 441 -25.18 12.43 10.32
C SER A 441 -24.84 11.24 11.21
N PHE A 442 -25.00 10.01 10.71
CA PHE A 442 -24.65 8.79 11.45
C PHE A 442 -23.15 8.72 11.80
N TYR A 443 -22.27 9.00 10.84
CA TYR A 443 -20.82 9.01 11.11
C TYR A 443 -20.41 10.27 11.88
N GLY A 444 -20.99 11.42 11.53
CA GLY A 444 -20.75 12.69 12.20
C GLY A 444 -21.07 12.66 13.69
N SER A 445 -22.13 11.96 14.12
CA SER A 445 -22.47 11.85 15.54
C SER A 445 -21.50 10.98 16.35
N GLN A 446 -20.82 10.03 15.70
CA GLN A 446 -19.87 9.13 16.36
C GLN A 446 -18.48 9.75 16.49
N LEU A 447 -18.08 10.56 15.51
CA LEU A 447 -16.71 11.04 15.38
C LEU A 447 -16.17 11.80 16.61
N PRO A 448 -16.95 12.64 17.32
CA PRO A 448 -16.47 13.28 18.55
C PRO A 448 -15.95 12.29 19.59
N SER A 449 -16.64 11.16 19.82
CA SER A 449 -16.21 10.12 20.76
C SER A 449 -14.88 9.51 20.34
N TRP A 450 -14.75 9.13 19.06
CA TRP A 450 -13.50 8.57 18.52
C TRP A 450 -12.31 9.53 18.65
N LEU A 451 -12.54 10.83 18.45
CA LEU A 451 -11.50 11.85 18.59
C LEU A 451 -11.14 12.12 20.06
N ASP A 452 -12.09 11.98 20.98
CA ASP A 452 -11.84 12.13 22.42
C ASP A 452 -11.08 10.90 22.98
N ASP A 453 -11.39 9.70 22.51
CA ASP A 453 -10.65 8.47 22.83
C ASP A 453 -9.20 8.56 22.32
N LEU A 454 -9.01 8.99 21.05
CA LEU A 454 -7.67 9.21 20.49
C LEU A 454 -6.89 10.26 21.29
N SER A 455 -7.52 11.38 21.66
CA SER A 455 -6.88 12.42 22.47
C SER A 455 -6.43 11.91 23.85
N SER A 456 -7.16 10.95 24.42
CA SER A 456 -6.80 10.32 25.69
C SER A 456 -5.56 9.43 25.53
N ILE A 457 -5.52 8.62 24.46
CA ILE A 457 -4.38 7.75 24.14
C ILE A 457 -3.13 8.57 23.77
N GLU A 458 -3.29 9.70 23.06
CA GLU A 458 -2.20 10.66 22.80
C GLU A 458 -1.58 11.19 24.10
N THR A 459 -2.43 11.48 25.08
CA THR A 459 -2.00 11.96 26.41
C THR A 459 -1.25 10.85 27.14
N GLU A 460 -1.76 9.62 27.16
CA GLU A 460 -1.09 8.46 27.77
C GLU A 460 0.25 8.15 27.10
N TYR A 461 0.30 8.23 25.77
CA TYR A 461 1.52 8.03 24.97
C TYR A 461 2.59 9.08 25.30
N SER A 462 2.17 10.35 25.45
CA SER A 462 3.06 11.45 25.83
C SER A 462 3.58 11.28 27.27
N GLN A 463 2.69 10.94 28.22
CA GLN A 463 3.05 10.71 29.62
C GLN A 463 3.98 9.50 29.81
N TYR A 464 3.81 8.45 29.00
CA TYR A 464 4.73 7.31 28.97
C TYR A 464 6.17 7.76 28.62
N LYS A 465 6.33 8.69 27.67
CA LYS A 465 7.64 9.25 27.31
C LYS A 465 8.28 10.05 28.46
N ASP A 466 7.46 10.68 29.30
CA ASP A 466 7.93 11.51 30.42
C ASP A 466 8.26 10.72 31.70
N LEU A 467 7.71 9.51 31.88
CA LEU A 467 7.74 8.75 33.14
C LEU A 467 8.54 7.44 33.03
N GLU A 468 9.85 7.57 33.18
CA GLU A 468 10.79 6.44 33.22
C GLU A 468 10.76 5.62 34.54
N LYS A 469 9.82 5.84 35.49
CA LYS A 469 10.02 5.39 36.89
C LYS A 469 8.90 4.63 37.61
N GLU A 470 7.71 4.45 37.05
CA GLU A 470 6.63 3.75 37.77
C GLU A 470 6.15 2.49 37.04
N GLN A 471 6.61 1.33 37.53
CA GLN A 471 6.26 -0.01 37.06
C GLN A 471 4.73 -0.24 36.94
N PHE A 472 3.92 0.41 37.79
CA PHE A 472 2.46 0.31 37.75
C PHE A 472 1.84 0.89 36.46
N HIS A 473 2.29 2.07 36.03
CA HIS A 473 1.79 2.72 34.82
C HIS A 473 2.19 1.93 33.56
N GLN A 474 3.38 1.32 33.57
CA GLN A 474 3.86 0.44 32.50
C GLN A 474 2.97 -0.80 32.31
N VAL A 475 2.54 -1.44 33.41
CA VAL A 475 1.67 -2.63 33.35
C VAL A 475 0.26 -2.27 32.87
N GLN A 476 -0.29 -1.12 33.27
CA GLN A 476 -1.61 -0.69 32.77
C GLN A 476 -1.59 -0.36 31.27
N ALA A 477 -0.56 0.36 30.82
CA ALA A 477 -0.33 0.64 29.41
C ALA A 477 -0.28 -0.65 28.55
N LEU A 478 0.44 -1.68 29.01
CA LEU A 478 0.49 -2.97 28.32
C LEU A 478 -0.86 -3.70 28.30
N LYS A 479 -1.65 -3.62 29.40
CA LYS A 479 -3.02 -4.17 29.43
C LYS A 479 -3.92 -3.49 28.41
N SER A 480 -3.86 -2.16 28.31
CA SER A 480 -4.61 -1.39 27.31
C SER A 480 -4.21 -1.79 25.88
N ALA A 481 -2.91 -1.88 25.59
CA ALA A 481 -2.41 -2.32 24.29
C ALA A 481 -2.87 -3.74 23.92
N ARG A 482 -2.85 -4.69 24.87
CA ARG A 482 -3.37 -6.05 24.67
C ARG A 482 -4.87 -6.09 24.38
N ASN A 483 -5.65 -5.31 25.13
CA ASN A 483 -7.09 -5.23 24.94
C ASN A 483 -7.42 -4.63 23.57
N GLU A 484 -6.68 -3.60 23.14
CA GLU A 484 -6.85 -2.98 21.83
C GLU A 484 -6.50 -3.96 20.69
N ALA A 485 -5.39 -4.70 20.80
CA ALA A 485 -5.04 -5.73 19.83
C ALA A 485 -6.17 -6.77 19.71
N THR A 486 -6.76 -7.18 20.84
CA THR A 486 -7.89 -8.11 20.87
C THR A 486 -9.14 -7.52 20.20
N TYR A 487 -9.46 -6.26 20.48
CA TYR A 487 -10.60 -5.56 19.90
C TYR A 487 -10.43 -5.36 18.39
N THR A 488 -9.26 -4.89 17.95
CA THR A 488 -8.91 -4.72 16.52
C THR A 488 -9.01 -6.05 15.77
N ARG A 489 -8.55 -7.15 16.37
CA ARG A 489 -8.71 -8.51 15.82
C ARG A 489 -10.18 -8.89 15.61
N ILE A 490 -11.06 -8.62 16.59
CA ILE A 490 -12.49 -8.91 16.48
C ILE A 490 -13.13 -8.09 15.37
N LYS A 491 -12.78 -6.80 15.26
CA LYS A 491 -13.26 -5.91 14.19
C LYS A 491 -12.82 -6.39 12.80
N ALA A 492 -11.55 -6.75 12.65
CA ALA A 492 -11.03 -7.33 11.42
C ALA A 492 -11.74 -8.64 11.06
N GLN A 493 -12.07 -9.49 12.04
CA GLN A 493 -12.88 -10.70 11.82
C GLN A 493 -14.32 -10.42 11.37
N GLN A 494 -14.94 -9.35 11.90
CA GLN A 494 -16.28 -8.93 11.46
C GLN A 494 -16.24 -8.40 10.02
N GLN A 495 -15.26 -7.55 9.69
CA GLN A 495 -15.04 -7.06 8.33
C GLN A 495 -14.78 -8.21 7.34
N LEU A 496 -13.94 -9.16 7.73
CA LEU A 496 -13.65 -10.36 6.93
C LEU A 496 -14.94 -11.13 6.59
N LYS A 497 -15.85 -11.31 7.54
CA LYS A 497 -17.15 -11.97 7.29
C LYS A 497 -18.01 -11.22 6.27
N VAL A 498 -18.04 -9.89 6.36
CA VAL A 498 -18.78 -9.05 5.41
C VAL A 498 -18.20 -9.19 4.00
N ILE A 499 -16.89 -9.00 3.85
CA ILE A 499 -16.21 -9.09 2.54
C ILE A 499 -16.35 -10.50 1.94
N GLN A 500 -16.30 -11.55 2.77
CA GLN A 500 -16.56 -12.92 2.33
C GLN A 500 -17.98 -13.10 1.79
N SER A 501 -18.99 -12.54 2.46
CA SER A 501 -20.37 -12.60 1.99
C SER A 501 -20.58 -11.86 0.67
N GLU A 502 -19.95 -10.70 0.50
CA GLU A 502 -19.95 -9.94 -0.76
C GLU A 502 -19.26 -10.71 -1.89
N SER A 503 -18.14 -11.36 -1.61
CA SER A 503 -17.44 -12.22 -2.57
C SER A 503 -18.30 -13.40 -3.02
N VAL A 504 -19.13 -13.99 -2.14
CA VAL A 504 -20.09 -15.03 -2.52
C VAL A 504 -21.17 -14.47 -3.45
N ALA A 505 -21.68 -13.27 -3.16
CA ALA A 505 -22.67 -12.60 -4.01
C ALA A 505 -22.10 -12.28 -5.40
N LEU A 506 -20.90 -11.69 -5.46
CA LEU A 506 -20.18 -11.43 -6.71
C LEU A 506 -19.90 -12.73 -7.49
N ALA A 507 -19.51 -13.80 -6.81
CA ALA A 507 -19.28 -15.10 -7.45
C ALA A 507 -20.57 -15.69 -8.07
N SER A 508 -21.73 -15.44 -7.46
CA SER A 508 -23.02 -15.82 -8.02
C SER A 508 -23.37 -14.97 -9.24
N ASP A 509 -23.19 -13.65 -9.14
CA ASP A 509 -23.43 -12.70 -10.22
C ASP A 509 -22.56 -12.99 -11.45
N ILE A 510 -21.25 -13.24 -11.26
CA ILE A 510 -20.32 -13.64 -12.31
C ILE A 510 -20.81 -14.92 -13.00
N ALA A 511 -21.26 -15.92 -12.23
CA ALA A 511 -21.74 -17.18 -12.81
C ALA A 511 -23.00 -16.98 -13.66
N ILE A 512 -23.96 -16.17 -13.18
CA ILE A 512 -25.19 -15.83 -13.91
C ILE A 512 -24.85 -15.09 -15.20
N CYS A 513 -24.04 -14.03 -15.10
CA CYS A 513 -23.65 -13.21 -16.24
C CYS A 513 -22.82 -14.00 -17.27
N THR A 514 -21.97 -14.93 -16.82
CA THR A 514 -21.19 -15.82 -17.71
C THR A 514 -22.11 -16.72 -18.55
N ARG A 515 -23.13 -17.31 -17.93
CA ARG A 515 -24.15 -18.10 -18.63
C ARG A 515 -24.90 -17.24 -19.65
N MET A 516 -25.39 -16.08 -19.23
CA MET A 516 -26.12 -15.16 -20.11
C MET A 516 -25.25 -14.63 -21.26
N ALA A 517 -23.95 -14.42 -21.02
CA ALA A 517 -23.01 -13.96 -22.03
C ALA A 517 -22.78 -15.02 -23.10
N SER A 518 -22.70 -16.30 -22.73
CA SER A 518 -22.62 -17.42 -23.68
C SER A 518 -23.84 -17.46 -24.61
N ASP A 519 -25.05 -17.32 -24.06
CA ASP A 519 -26.28 -17.27 -24.84
C ASP A 519 -26.34 -16.04 -25.76
N GLY A 520 -25.92 -14.88 -25.24
CA GLY A 520 -25.80 -13.63 -25.98
C GLY A 520 -24.82 -13.74 -27.16
N LYS A 521 -23.64 -14.31 -26.91
CA LYS A 521 -22.60 -14.59 -27.93
C LYS A 521 -23.12 -15.51 -29.03
N ASN A 522 -23.75 -16.63 -28.65
CA ASN A 522 -24.35 -17.55 -29.62
C ASN A 522 -25.43 -16.89 -30.49
N LYS A 523 -26.23 -15.99 -29.92
CA LYS A 523 -27.22 -15.22 -30.67
C LYS A 523 -26.56 -14.20 -31.60
N LEU A 524 -25.53 -13.51 -31.12
CA LEU A 524 -24.76 -12.54 -31.87
C LEU A 524 -24.06 -13.20 -33.07
N GLU A 525 -23.39 -14.34 -32.88
CA GLU A 525 -22.74 -15.12 -33.95
C GLU A 525 -23.71 -15.53 -35.06
N LYS A 526 -24.95 -15.93 -34.70
CA LYS A 526 -25.99 -16.25 -35.68
C LYS A 526 -26.39 -15.02 -36.51
N LEU A 527 -26.52 -13.86 -35.88
CA LEU A 527 -26.85 -12.60 -36.57
C LEU A 527 -25.68 -12.08 -37.41
N ILE A 528 -24.44 -12.15 -36.93
CA ILE A 528 -23.24 -11.80 -37.70
C ILE A 528 -23.16 -12.66 -38.96
N LYS A 529 -23.34 -13.98 -38.85
CA LYS A 529 -23.37 -14.88 -40.02
C LYS A 529 -24.45 -14.51 -41.03
N LYS A 530 -25.62 -14.05 -40.55
CA LYS A 530 -26.74 -13.60 -41.38
C LYS A 530 -26.43 -12.30 -42.14
N PHE A 531 -25.61 -11.41 -41.58
CA PHE A 531 -25.35 -10.05 -42.10
C PHE A 531 -23.90 -9.79 -42.53
N ARG A 532 -23.08 -10.83 -42.65
CA ARG A 532 -21.61 -10.75 -42.82
C ARG A 532 -21.15 -9.77 -43.91
N ALA A 533 -21.77 -9.81 -45.09
CA ALA A 533 -21.41 -8.93 -46.21
C ALA A 533 -21.66 -7.42 -45.93
N LEU A 534 -22.67 -7.09 -45.10
CA LEU A 534 -22.96 -5.71 -44.71
C LEU A 534 -22.00 -5.24 -43.60
N ILE A 535 -21.62 -6.14 -42.69
CA ILE A 535 -20.67 -5.86 -41.61
C ILE A 535 -19.26 -5.61 -42.18
N ASP A 536 -18.79 -6.45 -43.09
CA ASP A 536 -17.46 -6.32 -43.71
C ASP A 536 -17.33 -5.00 -44.50
N HIS A 537 -18.44 -4.49 -45.06
CA HIS A 537 -18.48 -3.20 -45.77
C HIS A 537 -18.59 -1.99 -44.82
N ALA A 538 -19.21 -2.15 -43.65
CA ALA A 538 -19.46 -1.04 -42.73
C ALA A 538 -18.27 -0.72 -41.81
N PHE A 539 -17.47 -1.73 -41.42
CA PHE A 539 -16.52 -1.58 -40.30
C PHE A 539 -15.03 -1.62 -40.68
N GLY A 540 -14.62 -2.04 -41.89
CA GLY A 540 -13.22 -1.96 -42.37
C GLY A 540 -12.17 -2.78 -41.59
N TYR A 541 -12.56 -3.44 -40.50
CA TYR A 541 -11.77 -4.31 -39.63
C TYR A 541 -12.53 -5.61 -39.35
N THR A 542 -11.83 -6.64 -38.89
CA THR A 542 -12.42 -7.94 -38.49
C THR A 542 -13.25 -7.76 -37.21
N PHE A 543 -14.58 -7.78 -37.35
CA PHE A 543 -15.56 -7.71 -36.26
C PHE A 543 -15.27 -8.69 -35.09
N ASP A 544 -14.66 -9.84 -35.41
CA ASP A 544 -14.27 -10.87 -34.46
C ASP A 544 -13.15 -10.40 -33.50
N ASP A 545 -12.16 -9.63 -33.96
CA ASP A 545 -11.06 -9.14 -33.10
C ASP A 545 -11.57 -8.12 -32.07
N PHE A 546 -12.51 -7.26 -32.48
CA PHE A 546 -13.15 -6.30 -31.58
C PHE A 546 -14.00 -6.99 -30.52
N LEU A 547 -14.75 -8.02 -30.89
CA LEU A 547 -15.52 -8.84 -29.95
C LEU A 547 -14.63 -9.56 -28.95
N ASN A 548 -13.51 -10.13 -29.41
CA ASN A 548 -12.56 -10.83 -28.56
C ASN A 548 -11.90 -9.85 -27.58
N ALA A 549 -11.45 -8.68 -28.03
CA ALA A 549 -10.91 -7.65 -27.14
C ALA A 549 -11.95 -7.16 -26.12
N LEU A 550 -13.18 -6.87 -26.55
CA LEU A 550 -14.28 -6.46 -25.68
C LEU A 550 -14.61 -7.51 -24.62
N SER A 551 -14.51 -8.81 -24.95
CA SER A 551 -14.76 -9.91 -24.00
C SER A 551 -13.81 -9.91 -22.79
N LEU A 552 -12.64 -9.29 -22.93
CA LEU A 552 -11.63 -9.14 -21.86
C LEU A 552 -11.68 -7.77 -21.18
N CYS A 553 -12.42 -6.80 -21.75
CA CYS A 553 -12.47 -5.43 -21.24
C CYS A 553 -13.25 -5.34 -19.94
N GLY A 554 -12.65 -4.74 -18.92
CA GLY A 554 -13.31 -4.18 -17.75
C GLY A 554 -12.95 -2.72 -17.61
N PHE A 555 -13.63 -2.02 -16.71
CA PHE A 555 -13.31 -0.64 -16.43
C PHE A 555 -12.07 -0.55 -15.55
N ALA A 556 -11.13 0.30 -15.94
CA ALA A 556 -10.02 0.67 -15.09
C ALA A 556 -10.59 1.36 -13.83
N PRO A 557 -10.32 0.89 -12.61
CA PRO A 557 -10.50 1.74 -11.44
C PRO A 557 -9.66 2.99 -11.66
N ASN A 558 -10.12 4.15 -11.19
CA ASN A 558 -9.65 5.49 -11.60
C ASN A 558 -8.13 5.79 -11.40
N SER A 559 -7.28 4.83 -11.05
CA SER A 559 -5.85 5.00 -10.77
C SER A 559 -4.99 4.78 -12.02
N PRO A 560 -4.09 5.72 -12.35
CA PRO A 560 -3.07 5.50 -13.38
C PRO A 560 -2.07 4.40 -12.96
N LEU A 561 -1.90 4.12 -11.66
CA LEU A 561 -0.86 3.22 -11.13
C LEU A 561 -1.08 1.71 -11.38
N ILE A 562 -2.00 1.31 -12.27
CA ILE A 562 -2.29 -0.10 -12.57
C ILE A 562 -1.20 -0.68 -13.48
N VAL A 563 0.01 -0.77 -12.93
CA VAL A 563 1.13 -1.47 -13.57
C VAL A 563 1.02 -2.96 -13.23
N GLY A 564 0.38 -3.74 -14.11
CA GLY A 564 0.49 -5.20 -14.20
C GLY A 564 0.48 -5.97 -12.86
N SER A 565 -0.50 -5.72 -11.98
CA SER A 565 -0.47 -6.25 -10.61
C SER A 565 -0.58 -7.79 -10.55
N GLN A 566 0.37 -8.41 -9.86
CA GLN A 566 0.52 -9.85 -9.56
C GLN A 566 -0.47 -10.36 -8.49
N ILE A 567 -1.75 -10.01 -8.58
CA ILE A 567 -2.75 -10.40 -7.57
C ILE A 567 -2.81 -11.94 -7.46
N GLY A 568 -2.74 -12.65 -8.58
CA GLY A 568 -2.78 -14.11 -8.62
C GLY A 568 -1.60 -14.81 -7.93
N ASP A 569 -0.38 -14.27 -8.01
CA ASP A 569 0.81 -14.87 -7.39
C ASP A 569 0.77 -14.78 -5.86
N LEU A 570 0.23 -13.68 -5.33
CA LEU A 570 0.17 -13.47 -3.89
C LEU A 570 -1.01 -14.23 -3.25
N ILE A 571 -2.15 -14.33 -3.94
CA ILE A 571 -3.26 -15.22 -3.55
C ILE A 571 -2.83 -16.69 -3.60
N SER A 572 -2.06 -17.10 -4.61
CA SER A 572 -1.58 -18.48 -4.74
C SER A 572 -0.49 -18.84 -3.71
N LYS A 573 0.50 -17.97 -3.49
CA LYS A 573 1.50 -18.11 -2.41
C LYS A 573 0.86 -18.00 -1.02
N GLY A 574 -0.17 -17.16 -0.89
CA GLY A 574 -0.99 -16.98 0.30
C GLY A 574 -1.94 -18.14 0.60
N SER A 575 -1.96 -19.23 -0.18
CA SER A 575 -2.83 -20.40 0.07
C SER A 575 -2.62 -21.08 1.44
N SER A 576 -1.51 -20.79 2.13
CA SER A 576 -1.30 -21.18 3.54
C SER A 576 -1.97 -20.24 4.56
N VAL A 577 -2.18 -18.96 4.20
CA VAL A 577 -2.81 -17.88 5.01
C VAL A 577 -4.30 -17.76 4.70
N ILE A 578 -4.71 -17.99 3.45
CA ILE A 578 -6.10 -18.10 3.01
C ILE A 578 -6.61 -19.52 3.29
N LYS A 579 -6.53 -19.95 4.54
CA LYS A 579 -7.21 -21.15 5.04
C LYS A 579 -8.48 -20.70 5.74
N THR A 580 -9.62 -20.75 5.03
CA THR A 580 -10.91 -20.54 5.68
C THR A 580 -11.24 -21.78 6.52
N ALA A 581 -11.40 -21.58 7.83
CA ALA A 581 -11.86 -22.59 8.78
C ALA A 581 -13.28 -23.12 8.47
N ASP A 582 -13.98 -22.53 7.49
CA ASP A 582 -15.43 -22.68 7.31
C ASP A 582 -15.82 -23.30 5.94
N GLY A 583 -14.87 -23.79 5.14
CA GLY A 583 -15.18 -24.53 3.91
C GLY A 583 -15.75 -23.73 2.72
N MET A 584 -15.92 -22.40 2.83
CA MET A 584 -16.22 -21.54 1.68
C MET A 584 -14.93 -21.23 0.92
N GLY A 585 -14.50 -22.15 0.06
CA GLY A 585 -13.39 -21.92 -0.86
C GLY A 585 -13.69 -20.74 -1.79
N TYR A 586 -12.76 -19.81 -1.92
CA TYR A 586 -12.79 -18.83 -3.01
C TYR A 586 -12.68 -19.57 -4.34
N LYS A 587 -13.37 -19.07 -5.38
CA LYS A 587 -13.35 -19.68 -6.71
C LYS A 587 -12.08 -19.20 -7.43
N LYS A 588 -11.08 -20.09 -7.50
CA LYS A 588 -9.83 -19.84 -8.21
C LYS A 588 -10.05 -19.44 -9.67
N ASP A 589 -11.11 -19.96 -10.28
CA ASP A 589 -11.52 -19.66 -11.66
C ASP A 589 -11.90 -18.18 -11.87
N TYR A 590 -12.06 -17.38 -10.81
CA TYR A 590 -12.35 -15.93 -10.92
C TYR A 590 -11.14 -15.05 -10.54
N VAL A 591 -9.99 -15.66 -10.22
CA VAL A 591 -8.77 -14.92 -9.88
C VAL A 591 -8.13 -14.44 -11.16
N VAL A 592 -8.01 -13.12 -11.31
CA VAL A 592 -7.34 -12.50 -12.46
C VAL A 592 -5.85 -12.56 -12.23
N HIS A 593 -5.14 -13.13 -13.20
CA HIS A 593 -3.69 -13.27 -13.14
C HIS A 593 -2.97 -11.95 -13.44
N ARG A 594 -3.50 -11.19 -14.41
CA ARG A 594 -2.89 -9.95 -14.90
C ARG A 594 -3.92 -8.96 -15.44
N TYR A 595 -3.61 -7.67 -15.28
CA TYR A 595 -4.30 -6.55 -15.92
C TYR A 595 -3.36 -5.87 -16.92
N GLU A 596 -3.87 -5.46 -18.08
CA GLU A 596 -3.17 -4.58 -19.04
C GLU A 596 -4.05 -3.34 -19.29
N ILE A 597 -3.48 -2.13 -19.17
CA ILE A 597 -4.16 -0.89 -19.54
C ILE A 597 -4.17 -0.77 -21.06
N CYS A 598 -5.29 -0.35 -21.62
CA CYS A 598 -5.41 -0.06 -23.04
C CYS A 598 -6.12 1.27 -23.26
N ASN A 599 -5.69 2.02 -24.26
CA ASN A 599 -6.43 3.17 -24.75
C ASN A 599 -7.73 2.65 -25.39
N ALA A 600 -8.88 3.23 -25.04
CA ALA A 600 -10.18 2.80 -25.57
C ALA A 600 -10.40 3.28 -27.03
N THR A 601 -9.54 2.78 -27.91
CA THR A 601 -9.56 2.94 -29.36
C THR A 601 -9.53 1.54 -29.98
N PHE A 602 -9.95 1.40 -31.24
CA PHE A 602 -9.90 0.10 -31.92
C PHE A 602 -8.48 -0.49 -31.98
N SER A 603 -7.46 0.34 -32.22
CA SER A 603 -6.06 -0.10 -32.21
C SER A 603 -5.59 -0.45 -30.80
N GLY A 604 -5.87 0.40 -29.81
CA GLY A 604 -5.45 0.16 -28.42
C GLY A 604 -6.08 -1.10 -27.80
N LEU A 605 -7.36 -1.38 -28.09
CA LEU A 605 -8.01 -2.63 -27.66
C LEU A 605 -7.37 -3.86 -28.32
N LYS A 606 -7.03 -3.76 -29.61
CA LYS A 606 -6.39 -4.84 -30.36
C LYS A 606 -4.97 -5.10 -29.86
N GLU A 607 -4.19 -4.05 -29.67
CA GLU A 607 -2.83 -4.11 -29.10
C GLU A 607 -2.85 -4.71 -27.70
N GLY A 608 -3.76 -4.24 -26.83
CA GLY A 608 -3.97 -4.81 -25.51
C GLY A 608 -4.32 -6.30 -25.57
N TYR A 609 -5.26 -6.70 -26.43
CA TYR A 609 -5.62 -8.10 -26.62
C TYR A 609 -4.41 -8.96 -27.04
N GLN A 610 -3.63 -8.48 -28.02
CA GLN A 610 -2.44 -9.18 -28.50
C GLN A 610 -1.35 -9.27 -27.42
N ALA A 611 -1.25 -8.29 -26.52
CA ALA A 611 -0.35 -8.34 -25.36
C ALA A 611 -0.76 -9.40 -24.32
N LEU A 612 -2.05 -9.76 -24.27
CA LEU A 612 -2.57 -10.81 -23.40
C LEU A 612 -2.53 -12.20 -24.04
N GLU A 613 -2.50 -12.29 -25.37
CA GLU A 613 -2.53 -13.53 -26.13
C GLU A 613 -1.23 -14.36 -25.96
N ASN A 614 -1.24 -15.29 -25.01
CA ASN A 614 -0.12 -16.18 -24.69
C ASN A 614 -0.37 -17.66 -25.08
N GLY A 615 -1.40 -17.93 -25.89
CA GLY A 615 -1.81 -19.28 -26.29
C GLY A 615 -2.61 -20.07 -25.24
N LEU A 616 -2.85 -19.52 -24.05
CA LEU A 616 -3.65 -20.12 -22.97
C LEU A 616 -4.96 -19.36 -22.67
N LEU A 617 -5.20 -18.26 -23.38
CA LEU A 617 -6.29 -17.33 -23.09
C LEU A 617 -7.64 -17.88 -23.58
N THR A 618 -8.58 -18.05 -22.65
CA THR A 618 -9.95 -18.51 -22.94
C THR A 618 -10.93 -17.35 -22.75
N LEU A 619 -11.50 -16.82 -23.84
CA LEU A 619 -12.31 -15.59 -23.82
C LEU A 619 -13.58 -15.67 -22.94
N ASP A 620 -14.11 -16.87 -22.77
CA ASP A 620 -15.30 -17.11 -21.96
C ASP A 620 -14.95 -17.40 -20.49
N ASP A 621 -13.66 -17.49 -20.14
CA ASP A 621 -13.18 -17.65 -18.76
C ASP A 621 -13.30 -16.31 -18.00
N PRO A 622 -14.11 -16.26 -16.92
CA PRO A 622 -14.21 -15.06 -16.10
C PRO A 622 -12.87 -14.64 -15.49
N GLY A 623 -11.99 -15.58 -15.13
CA GLY A 623 -10.67 -15.33 -14.52
C GLY A 623 -9.56 -15.00 -15.52
N ALA A 624 -9.84 -14.99 -16.82
CA ALA A 624 -8.86 -14.61 -17.82
C ALA A 624 -8.28 -13.21 -17.55
N ASP A 625 -7.05 -13.00 -18.05
CA ASP A 625 -6.39 -11.69 -18.06
C ASP A 625 -7.34 -10.59 -18.54
N LYS A 626 -7.30 -9.42 -17.89
CA LYS A 626 -8.24 -8.33 -18.16
C LYS A 626 -7.57 -7.16 -18.86
N LEU A 627 -8.27 -6.62 -19.85
CA LEU A 627 -7.97 -5.31 -20.43
C LEU A 627 -8.72 -4.25 -19.65
N LEU A 628 -8.03 -3.21 -19.24
CA LEU A 628 -8.62 -2.10 -18.51
C LEU A 628 -8.61 -0.85 -19.39
N ALA A 629 -9.78 -0.24 -19.54
CA ALA A 629 -9.96 1.05 -20.20
C ALA A 629 -10.83 1.94 -19.32
N THR A 630 -10.74 3.26 -19.47
CA THR A 630 -11.68 4.14 -18.77
C THR A 630 -13.11 3.87 -19.28
N GLU A 631 -14.07 3.96 -18.37
CA GLU A 631 -15.47 3.73 -18.73
C GLU A 631 -15.96 4.72 -19.78
N GLU A 632 -15.60 6.00 -19.64
CA GLU A 632 -15.98 7.05 -20.57
C GLU A 632 -15.48 6.78 -22.00
N GLU A 633 -14.19 6.47 -22.15
CA GLU A 633 -13.61 6.22 -23.47
C GLU A 633 -14.17 4.94 -24.07
N LEU A 634 -14.36 3.87 -23.28
CA LEU A 634 -14.85 2.60 -23.79
C LEU A 634 -16.33 2.68 -24.19
N LEU A 635 -17.16 3.34 -23.38
CA LEU A 635 -18.56 3.60 -23.73
C LEU A 635 -18.66 4.56 -24.94
N GLY A 636 -17.79 5.57 -25.02
CA GLY A 636 -17.70 6.45 -26.18
C GLY A 636 -17.31 5.71 -27.47
N LEU A 637 -16.36 4.78 -27.38
CA LEU A 637 -15.98 3.89 -28.49
C LEU A 637 -17.16 3.01 -28.93
N LEU A 638 -17.90 2.45 -27.97
CA LEU A 638 -19.09 1.66 -28.25
C LEU A 638 -20.19 2.52 -28.91
N GLU A 639 -20.39 3.75 -28.46
CA GLU A 639 -21.35 4.66 -29.07
C GLU A 639 -20.97 5.03 -30.51
N GLN A 640 -19.70 5.35 -30.77
CA GLN A 640 -19.18 5.57 -32.12
C GLN A 640 -19.38 4.33 -33.00
N PHE A 641 -19.12 3.14 -32.45
CA PHE A 641 -19.37 1.88 -33.13
C PHE A 641 -20.86 1.71 -33.48
N TYR A 642 -21.76 2.04 -32.56
CA TYR A 642 -23.22 1.97 -32.74
C TYR A 642 -23.78 2.94 -33.76
N GLN A 643 -23.11 4.07 -34.00
CA GLN A 643 -23.50 5.05 -35.03
C GLN A 643 -23.24 4.54 -36.46
N ASN A 644 -22.31 3.59 -36.63
CA ASN A 644 -21.97 3.02 -37.93
C ASN A 644 -22.91 1.89 -38.39
N PHE A 645 -23.88 1.47 -37.56
CA PHE A 645 -24.86 0.45 -37.94
C PHE A 645 -25.96 1.04 -38.85
N PRO A 646 -26.18 0.48 -40.06
CA PRO A 646 -27.35 0.79 -40.88
C PRO A 646 -28.67 0.43 -40.15
N GLU A 647 -29.78 1.08 -40.49
CA GLU A 647 -31.11 0.79 -39.91
C GLU A 647 -31.51 -0.68 -40.10
N GLU A 648 -31.12 -1.30 -41.22
CA GLU A 648 -31.39 -2.71 -41.52
C GLU A 648 -30.70 -3.68 -40.53
N LEU A 649 -29.75 -3.20 -39.74
CA LEU A 649 -29.03 -3.97 -38.70
C LEU A 649 -29.50 -3.64 -37.27
N ALA A 650 -30.67 -3.01 -37.08
CA ALA A 650 -31.16 -2.64 -35.75
C ALA A 650 -31.24 -3.82 -34.75
N GLU A 651 -31.62 -5.02 -35.21
CA GLU A 651 -31.63 -6.23 -34.37
C GLU A 651 -30.21 -6.66 -33.93
N LEU A 652 -29.23 -6.54 -34.84
CA LEU A 652 -27.83 -6.85 -34.57
C LEU A 652 -27.24 -5.84 -33.59
N LYS A 653 -27.46 -4.54 -33.83
CA LYS A 653 -27.04 -3.45 -32.93
C LYS A 653 -27.57 -3.67 -31.52
N GLN A 654 -28.88 -3.88 -31.36
CA GLN A 654 -29.49 -4.09 -30.06
C GLN A 654 -28.97 -5.36 -29.36
N THR A 655 -28.69 -6.43 -30.12
CA THR A 655 -28.13 -7.67 -29.57
C THR A 655 -26.69 -7.47 -29.12
N PHE A 656 -25.89 -6.73 -29.88
CA PHE A 656 -24.52 -6.38 -29.54
C PHE A 656 -24.47 -5.49 -28.30
N GLU A 657 -25.28 -4.43 -28.23
CA GLU A 657 -25.38 -3.54 -27.04
C GLU A 657 -25.67 -4.34 -25.76
N ASN A 658 -26.66 -5.24 -25.82
CA ASN A 658 -26.99 -6.09 -24.67
C ASN A 658 -25.82 -7.02 -24.30
N TYR A 659 -25.10 -7.56 -25.28
CA TYR A 659 -23.95 -8.44 -25.05
C TYR A 659 -22.76 -7.66 -24.45
N ALA A 660 -22.44 -6.49 -25.02
CA ALA A 660 -21.38 -5.61 -24.57
C ALA A 660 -21.59 -5.18 -23.12
N ASN A 661 -22.77 -4.65 -22.78
CA ASN A 661 -23.08 -4.22 -21.41
C ASN A 661 -22.99 -5.38 -20.42
N LEU A 662 -23.47 -6.56 -20.80
CA LEU A 662 -23.39 -7.76 -19.96
C LEU A 662 -21.96 -8.23 -19.71
N ILE A 663 -21.09 -8.19 -20.74
CA ILE A 663 -19.68 -8.54 -20.62
C ILE A 663 -18.94 -7.54 -19.73
N LEU A 664 -19.17 -6.23 -19.93
CA LEU A 664 -18.59 -5.18 -19.11
C LEU A 664 -19.01 -5.36 -17.65
N HIS A 665 -20.30 -5.57 -17.39
CA HIS A 665 -20.81 -5.85 -16.05
C HIS A 665 -20.13 -7.08 -15.43
N ARG A 666 -20.08 -8.22 -16.16
CA ARG A 666 -19.39 -9.43 -15.70
C ARG A 666 -17.92 -9.17 -15.34
N ASN A 667 -17.18 -8.52 -16.24
CA ASN A 667 -15.75 -8.26 -16.05
C ASN A 667 -15.51 -7.28 -14.88
N ASN A 668 -16.38 -6.30 -14.67
CA ASN A 668 -16.33 -5.43 -13.49
C ASN A 668 -16.64 -6.19 -12.19
N SER A 669 -17.61 -7.12 -12.20
CA SER A 669 -17.86 -8.00 -11.05
C SER A 669 -16.65 -8.89 -10.74
N VAL A 670 -15.92 -9.37 -11.76
CA VAL A 670 -14.65 -10.10 -11.59
C VAL A 670 -13.56 -9.20 -10.99
N ILE A 671 -13.42 -7.96 -11.46
CA ILE A 671 -12.45 -7.00 -10.91
C ILE A 671 -12.73 -6.78 -9.42
N ARG A 672 -13.99 -6.48 -9.06
CA ARG A 672 -14.41 -6.33 -7.65
C ARG A 672 -14.19 -7.59 -6.82
N TYR A 673 -14.38 -8.77 -7.41
CA TYR A 673 -14.08 -10.02 -6.73
C TYR A 673 -12.59 -10.11 -6.33
N ASN A 674 -11.69 -9.71 -7.22
CA ASN A 674 -10.24 -9.70 -6.97
C ASN A 674 -9.83 -8.61 -5.95
N GLU A 675 -10.46 -7.44 -5.99
CA GLU A 675 -10.31 -6.40 -4.97
C GLU A 675 -10.73 -6.92 -3.58
N ASN A 676 -11.84 -7.65 -3.49
CA ASN A 676 -12.27 -8.29 -2.25
C ASN A 676 -11.29 -9.36 -1.77
N LEU A 677 -10.64 -10.12 -2.67
CA LEU A 677 -9.60 -11.08 -2.28
C LEU A 677 -8.37 -10.38 -1.68
N LEU A 678 -7.95 -9.23 -2.21
CA LEU A 678 -6.90 -8.41 -1.61
C LEU A 678 -7.30 -7.91 -0.21
N SER A 679 -8.54 -7.45 -0.05
CA SER A 679 -9.06 -7.01 1.24
C SER A 679 -9.22 -8.15 2.25
N ILE A 680 -9.57 -9.36 1.80
CA ILE A 680 -9.57 -10.59 2.63
C ILE A 680 -8.16 -10.92 3.12
N LEU A 681 -7.18 -10.90 2.21
CA LEU A 681 -5.78 -11.17 2.56
C LEU A 681 -5.26 -10.17 3.60
N ASP A 682 -5.46 -8.88 3.37
CA ASP A 682 -5.04 -7.82 4.29
C ASP A 682 -5.69 -7.99 5.66
N ALA A 683 -7.00 -8.30 5.70
CA ALA A 683 -7.70 -8.60 6.95
C ALA A 683 -7.14 -9.85 7.66
N GLN A 684 -6.76 -10.90 6.93
CA GLN A 684 -6.15 -12.11 7.51
C GLN A 684 -4.76 -11.84 8.09
N ILE A 685 -3.92 -11.09 7.37
CA ILE A 685 -2.60 -10.66 7.87
C ILE A 685 -2.78 -9.85 9.16
N GLU A 686 -3.74 -8.93 9.19
CA GLU A 686 -4.03 -8.13 10.37
C GLU A 686 -4.56 -8.97 11.55
N ILE A 687 -5.45 -9.94 11.29
CA ILE A 687 -5.95 -10.86 12.32
C ILE A 687 -4.81 -11.65 12.97
N GLU A 688 -3.88 -12.19 12.17
CA GLU A 688 -2.77 -12.98 12.71
C GLU A 688 -1.78 -12.09 13.48
N ASN A 689 -1.43 -10.92 12.93
CA ASN A 689 -0.57 -9.94 13.61
C ASN A 689 -1.13 -9.50 14.97
N GLN A 690 -2.42 -9.18 15.04
CA GLN A 690 -3.06 -8.76 16.29
C GLN A 690 -3.25 -9.93 17.28
N LYS A 691 -3.40 -11.15 16.77
CA LYS A 691 -3.42 -12.37 17.59
C LYS A 691 -2.06 -12.64 18.23
N GLU A 692 -0.97 -12.58 17.46
CA GLU A 692 0.40 -12.75 17.97
C GLU A 692 0.70 -11.70 19.06
N LYS A 693 0.45 -10.42 18.79
CA LYS A 693 0.62 -9.32 19.76
C LYS A 693 -0.15 -9.53 21.06
N ALA A 694 -1.40 -9.98 20.98
CA ALA A 694 -2.21 -10.24 22.16
C ALA A 694 -1.70 -11.44 22.97
N GLN A 695 -1.12 -12.44 22.31
CA GLN A 695 -0.57 -13.65 22.94
C GLN A 695 0.81 -13.41 23.59
N GLU A 696 1.57 -12.43 23.11
CA GLU A 696 2.86 -12.03 23.71
C GLU A 696 2.71 -11.44 25.13
N LEU A 697 1.56 -10.83 25.44
CA LEU A 697 1.29 -10.18 26.72
C LEU A 697 0.41 -11.05 27.64
N THR A 698 0.94 -12.18 28.11
CA THR A 698 0.23 -13.04 29.06
C THR A 698 0.07 -12.38 30.43
N ASP A 699 -0.94 -12.77 31.21
CA ASP A 699 -1.14 -12.23 32.56
C ASP A 699 0.10 -12.49 33.45
N GLU A 700 0.78 -13.62 33.27
CA GLU A 700 2.03 -13.96 33.97
C GLU A 700 3.19 -13.01 33.64
N ILE A 701 3.33 -12.60 32.38
CA ILE A 701 4.34 -11.63 31.92
C ILE A 701 4.02 -10.23 32.47
N LEU A 702 2.75 -9.85 32.48
CA LEU A 702 2.29 -8.55 32.98
C LEU A 702 2.44 -8.43 34.51
N GLU A 703 2.23 -9.53 35.25
CA GLU A 703 2.36 -9.57 36.72
C GLU A 703 3.82 -9.57 37.21
N ASN A 704 4.75 -10.08 36.40
CA ASN A 704 6.18 -10.17 36.72
C ASN A 704 7.05 -9.24 35.87
N TRP A 705 6.48 -8.15 35.36
CA TRP A 705 7.14 -7.25 34.41
C TRP A 705 8.44 -6.62 34.98
N ASN A 706 9.60 -6.96 34.41
CA ASN A 706 10.91 -6.45 34.83
C ASN A 706 11.80 -5.97 33.65
N GLN A 707 11.20 -5.71 32.48
CA GLN A 707 11.93 -5.54 31.21
C GLN A 707 12.13 -4.07 30.80
N SER A 708 12.94 -3.87 29.76
CA SER A 708 13.44 -2.57 29.27
C SER A 708 12.36 -1.67 28.65
N LEU A 709 12.60 -0.35 28.72
CA LEU A 709 11.70 0.68 28.17
C LEU A 709 11.50 0.57 26.65
N SER A 710 12.48 0.04 25.92
CA SER A 710 12.43 -0.13 24.47
C SER A 710 11.29 -1.05 24.02
N PHE A 711 11.00 -2.12 24.77
CA PHE A 711 9.88 -3.01 24.48
C PHE A 711 8.53 -2.31 24.67
N LEU A 712 8.35 -1.55 25.75
CA LEU A 712 7.10 -0.83 26.02
C LEU A 712 6.81 0.22 24.92
N SER A 713 7.86 0.80 24.33
CA SER A 713 7.72 1.84 23.31
C SER A 713 7.04 1.33 22.03
N SER A 714 7.29 0.09 21.61
CA SER A 714 6.71 -0.46 20.39
C SER A 714 5.22 -0.79 20.55
N TYR A 715 4.79 -1.31 21.71
CA TYR A 715 3.38 -1.55 22.01
C TYR A 715 2.59 -0.25 22.14
N MET A 716 3.13 0.74 22.85
CA MET A 716 2.48 2.04 23.00
C MET A 716 2.34 2.76 21.67
N SER A 717 3.33 2.63 20.79
CA SER A 717 3.27 3.20 19.44
C SER A 717 2.21 2.50 18.60
N ASN A 718 2.14 1.17 18.67
CA ASN A 718 1.09 0.41 17.97
C ASN A 718 -0.32 0.75 18.46
N LEU A 719 -0.53 0.91 19.77
CA LEU A 719 -1.81 1.32 20.36
C LEU A 719 -2.23 2.68 19.80
N TYR A 720 -1.31 3.65 19.82
CA TYR A 720 -1.57 4.98 19.31
C TYR A 720 -1.87 4.97 17.80
N TYR A 721 -1.05 4.32 16.97
CA TYR A 721 -1.26 4.26 15.51
C TYR A 721 -2.60 3.58 15.16
N SER A 722 -2.94 2.47 15.82
CA SER A 722 -4.22 1.79 15.63
C SER A 722 -5.40 2.72 15.94
N SER A 723 -5.32 3.44 17.06
CA SER A 723 -6.38 4.35 17.49
C SER A 723 -6.55 5.52 16.54
N ARG A 724 -5.44 6.07 16.03
CA ARG A 724 -5.44 7.11 15.00
C ARG A 724 -6.13 6.62 13.72
N ASP A 725 -5.76 5.44 13.24
CA ASP A 725 -6.33 4.85 12.03
C ASP A 725 -7.84 4.60 12.16
N GLN A 726 -8.32 4.23 13.35
CA GLN A 726 -9.74 4.03 13.62
C GLN A 726 -10.52 5.35 13.57
N ALA A 727 -10.01 6.41 14.21
CA ALA A 727 -10.62 7.74 14.14
C ALA A 727 -10.60 8.29 12.70
N ALA A 728 -9.49 8.10 11.98
CA ALA A 728 -9.34 8.49 10.58
C ALA A 728 -10.33 7.74 9.66
N LEU A 729 -10.60 6.46 9.91
CA LEU A 729 -11.59 5.68 9.14
C LEU A 729 -13.01 6.21 9.31
N VAL A 730 -13.40 6.61 10.53
CA VAL A 730 -14.74 7.17 10.77
C VAL A 730 -14.86 8.55 10.11
N LEU A 731 -13.81 9.37 10.17
CA LEU A 731 -13.76 10.65 9.46
C LEU A 731 -13.83 10.45 7.94
N TYR A 732 -13.08 9.49 7.40
CA TYR A 732 -13.12 9.15 5.98
C TYR A 732 -14.52 8.69 5.54
N ARG A 733 -15.20 7.85 6.34
CA ARG A 733 -16.60 7.45 6.06
C ARG A 733 -17.56 8.63 6.11
N ALA A 734 -17.36 9.56 7.04
CA ALA A 734 -18.12 10.80 7.04
C ALA A 734 -17.86 11.62 5.77
N GLU A 735 -16.62 11.74 5.31
CA GLU A 735 -16.31 12.41 4.04
C GLU A 735 -16.99 11.72 2.86
N LYS A 736 -16.87 10.39 2.73
CA LYS A 736 -17.53 9.67 1.62
C LYS A 736 -19.05 9.79 1.67
N ALA A 737 -19.65 9.75 2.85
CA ALA A 737 -21.09 9.99 3.03
C ALA A 737 -21.47 11.42 2.62
N TYR A 738 -20.64 12.42 2.93
CA TYR A 738 -20.80 13.79 2.46
C TYR A 738 -20.66 13.88 0.94
N GLN A 739 -19.61 13.32 0.34
CA GLN A 739 -19.38 13.35 -1.11
C GLN A 739 -20.56 12.71 -1.86
N TYR A 740 -21.05 11.58 -1.36
CA TYR A 740 -22.24 10.89 -1.86
C TYR A 740 -23.51 11.73 -1.74
N TRP A 741 -23.75 12.34 -0.58
CA TRP A 741 -24.93 13.16 -0.34
C TRP A 741 -24.89 14.49 -1.09
N ALA A 742 -23.73 15.14 -1.14
CA ALA A 742 -23.49 16.46 -1.72
C ALA A 742 -23.32 16.40 -3.24
N LEU A 743 -22.94 15.24 -3.79
CA LEU A 743 -22.51 15.06 -5.17
C LEU A 743 -21.30 15.95 -5.51
N LYS A 744 -20.31 15.93 -4.60
CA LYS A 744 -19.05 16.67 -4.73
C LYS A 744 -17.89 15.70 -4.54
N PRO A 745 -16.96 15.54 -5.50
CA PRO A 745 -15.94 14.50 -5.45
C PRO A 745 -14.68 14.91 -4.66
N ASP A 746 -14.53 16.19 -4.35
CA ASP A 746 -13.31 16.73 -3.74
C ASP A 746 -13.07 16.16 -2.32
N SER A 747 -11.82 15.81 -2.01
CA SER A 747 -11.43 15.37 -0.66
C SER A 747 -11.11 16.58 0.22
N ILE A 748 -11.96 16.85 1.20
CA ILE A 748 -11.77 17.88 2.22
C ILE A 748 -10.64 17.46 3.17
N ILE A 749 -10.56 16.17 3.51
CA ILE A 749 -9.47 15.59 4.31
C ILE A 749 -8.14 15.81 3.61
N GLY A 750 -8.06 15.49 2.31
CA GLY A 750 -6.89 15.73 1.48
C GLY A 750 -6.49 17.21 1.47
N GLN A 751 -7.43 18.13 1.24
CA GLN A 751 -7.17 19.57 1.26
C GLN A 751 -6.67 20.10 2.61
N VAL A 752 -7.11 19.52 3.73
CA VAL A 752 -6.75 19.99 5.08
C VAL A 752 -5.47 19.34 5.58
N LEU A 753 -5.21 18.08 5.24
CA LEU A 753 -4.15 17.25 5.82
C LEU A 753 -3.09 16.79 4.81
N GLY A 754 -3.24 17.06 3.51
CA GLY A 754 -2.35 16.49 2.49
C GLY A 754 -0.90 16.92 2.59
N ASP A 755 -0.65 18.13 3.07
CA ASP A 755 0.69 18.68 3.38
C ASP A 755 1.16 18.40 4.81
N ALA A 756 0.38 17.65 5.61
CA ALA A 756 0.70 17.38 7.00
C ALA A 756 1.90 16.42 7.09
N GLU A 757 2.91 16.82 7.87
CA GLU A 757 4.03 15.94 8.22
C GLU A 757 3.55 14.69 8.98
N PHE A 758 4.32 13.60 8.93
CA PHE A 758 3.96 12.31 9.55
C PHE A 758 3.54 12.44 11.02
N SER A 759 4.32 13.15 11.83
CA SER A 759 4.06 13.35 13.26
C SER A 759 2.91 14.32 13.58
N SER A 760 2.34 15.00 12.57
CA SER A 760 1.38 16.09 12.78
C SER A 760 -0.09 15.67 12.68
N ILE A 761 -0.40 14.44 12.24
CA ILE A 761 -1.77 13.91 12.26
C ILE A 761 -2.11 13.41 13.66
N THR A 762 -2.70 14.31 14.45
CA THR A 762 -3.21 14.08 15.81
C THR A 762 -4.73 14.16 15.84
N SER A 763 -5.34 13.86 16.99
CA SER A 763 -6.76 14.09 17.28
C SER A 763 -7.18 15.52 16.96
N ASN A 764 -6.31 16.50 17.21
CA ASN A 764 -6.56 17.91 16.88
C ASN A 764 -6.56 18.17 15.37
N SER A 765 -5.65 17.56 14.62
CA SER A 765 -5.60 17.66 13.16
C SER A 765 -6.82 17.01 12.52
N LEU A 766 -7.21 15.82 12.98
CA LEU A 766 -8.44 15.16 12.55
C LEU A 766 -9.70 15.97 12.92
N ARG A 767 -9.70 16.64 14.09
CA ARG A 767 -10.80 17.54 14.49
C ARG A 767 -10.90 18.78 13.60
N LYS A 768 -9.78 19.32 13.12
CA LYS A 768 -9.77 20.42 12.13
C LYS A 768 -10.35 19.97 10.78
N ALA A 769 -9.94 18.79 10.30
CA ALA A 769 -10.52 18.20 9.09
C ALA A 769 -12.03 17.96 9.25
N TYR A 770 -12.47 17.43 10.39
CA TYR A 770 -13.90 17.27 10.68
C TYR A 770 -14.68 18.59 10.69
N ARG A 771 -14.13 19.66 11.30
CA ARG A 771 -14.77 20.99 11.28
C ARG A 771 -14.90 21.54 9.86
N SER A 772 -13.88 21.37 9.04
CA SER A 772 -13.90 21.79 7.63
C SER A 772 -14.93 20.99 6.83
N LEU A 773 -15.07 19.69 7.13
CA LEU A 773 -16.09 18.83 6.54
C LEU A 773 -17.51 19.25 6.96
N LEU A 774 -17.72 19.61 8.24
CA LEU A 774 -18.99 20.16 8.72
C LEU A 774 -19.32 21.49 8.06
N GLU A 775 -18.33 22.36 7.86
CA GLU A 775 -18.50 23.63 7.14
C GLU A 775 -18.88 23.39 5.67
N ALA A 776 -18.20 22.45 4.99
CA ALA A 776 -18.52 22.06 3.62
C ALA A 776 -19.94 21.47 3.50
N TYR A 777 -20.36 20.67 4.47
CA TYR A 777 -21.73 20.15 4.56
C TYR A 777 -22.75 21.27 4.72
N ASN A 778 -22.55 22.19 5.66
CA ASN A 778 -23.44 23.34 5.88
C ASN A 778 -23.51 24.25 4.64
N ASN A 779 -22.37 24.54 4.01
CA ASN A 779 -22.32 25.34 2.78
C ASN A 779 -23.08 24.64 1.64
N SER A 780 -22.96 23.31 1.53
CA SER A 780 -23.71 22.55 0.52
C SER A 780 -25.23 22.54 0.79
N ILE A 781 -25.68 22.65 2.04
CA ILE A 781 -27.09 22.88 2.37
C ILE A 781 -27.54 24.24 1.85
N GLU A 782 -26.77 25.30 2.13
CA GLU A 782 -27.08 26.68 1.71
C GLU A 782 -27.07 26.83 0.18
N GLU A 783 -26.06 26.27 -0.50
CA GLU A 783 -25.93 26.27 -1.96
C GLU A 783 -27.13 25.61 -2.66
N ARG A 784 -27.67 24.53 -2.06
CA ARG A 784 -28.83 23.82 -2.61
C ARG A 784 -30.12 24.64 -2.51
N GLY A 785 -30.22 25.54 -1.53
CA GLY A 785 -31.30 26.53 -1.35
C GLY A 785 -32.74 25.98 -1.20
N THR A 786 -32.94 24.67 -1.38
CA THR A 786 -34.24 23.99 -1.39
C THR A 786 -34.11 22.59 -0.79
N ILE A 787 -35.14 22.18 -0.04
CA ILE A 787 -35.28 20.80 0.41
C ILE A 787 -35.58 19.87 -0.78
N ALA A 788 -35.13 18.63 -0.69
CA ALA A 788 -35.51 17.61 -1.68
C ALA A 788 -37.04 17.39 -1.62
N GLN A 789 -37.66 17.25 -2.79
CA GLN A 789 -39.10 16.97 -2.90
C GLN A 789 -39.36 15.48 -2.76
N ILE A 790 -40.41 15.10 -2.04
CA ILE A 790 -40.75 13.70 -1.75
C ILE A 790 -41.76 13.17 -2.78
N PHE A 791 -41.57 11.92 -3.20
CA PHE A 791 -42.52 11.16 -4.02
C PHE A 791 -42.86 9.81 -3.37
N PRO A 792 -44.14 9.37 -3.40
CA PRO A 792 -45.32 10.17 -3.76
C PRO A 792 -45.53 11.35 -2.80
N SER A 793 -46.18 12.41 -3.27
CA SER A 793 -46.52 13.54 -2.40
C SER A 793 -47.45 13.09 -1.28
N PRO A 794 -47.17 13.40 0.00
CA PRO A 794 -48.05 13.04 1.11
C PRO A 794 -49.45 13.69 1.03
N THR A 795 -49.58 14.78 0.27
CA THR A 795 -50.78 15.63 0.23
C THR A 795 -51.52 15.61 -1.11
N ALA A 796 -50.87 15.20 -2.20
CA ALA A 796 -51.51 14.99 -3.49
C ALA A 796 -51.76 13.48 -3.67
N GLY A 797 -53.03 13.06 -3.67
CA GLY A 797 -53.44 11.65 -3.64
C GLY A 797 -52.53 10.72 -4.46
N ILE A 798 -51.84 9.82 -3.75
CA ILE A 798 -51.14 8.58 -4.16
C ILE A 798 -50.85 8.46 -5.67
N ALA A 799 -50.06 9.37 -6.24
CA ALA A 799 -49.39 9.10 -7.50
C ALA A 799 -47.99 8.56 -7.17
N VAL A 800 -47.91 7.24 -6.94
CA VAL A 800 -46.62 6.55 -6.78
C VAL A 800 -45.86 6.63 -8.10
N LEU A 801 -44.54 6.74 -8.05
CA LEU A 801 -43.73 6.71 -9.25
C LEU A 801 -43.63 5.27 -9.74
N GLU A 802 -44.36 4.95 -10.81
CA GLU A 802 -44.47 3.60 -11.36
C GLU A 802 -43.66 3.45 -12.66
N TYR A 803 -42.85 2.39 -12.71
CA TYR A 803 -42.18 1.90 -13.90
C TYR A 803 -42.89 0.65 -14.42
N ASP A 804 -43.63 0.80 -15.52
CA ASP A 804 -44.45 -0.25 -16.14
C ASP A 804 -43.74 -0.81 -17.38
N PHE A 805 -43.46 -2.11 -17.37
CA PHE A 805 -42.64 -2.73 -18.41
C PHE A 805 -43.35 -2.74 -19.77
N VAL A 806 -44.67 -2.94 -19.83
CA VAL A 806 -45.42 -2.86 -21.09
C VAL A 806 -45.44 -1.43 -21.61
N LYS A 807 -45.74 -0.45 -20.75
CA LYS A 807 -45.77 0.98 -21.11
C LYS A 807 -44.45 1.47 -21.69
N TYR A 808 -43.33 1.03 -21.14
CA TYR A 808 -41.98 1.41 -21.58
C TYR A 808 -41.37 0.43 -22.61
N LYS A 809 -42.20 -0.41 -23.26
CA LYS A 809 -41.81 -1.33 -24.35
C LYS A 809 -40.68 -2.29 -23.96
N LYS A 810 -40.82 -2.90 -22.79
CA LYS A 810 -39.87 -3.80 -22.12
C LYS A 810 -40.42 -5.24 -22.01
N GLU A 811 -41.35 -5.64 -22.87
CA GLU A 811 -42.05 -6.93 -22.86
C GLU A 811 -41.10 -8.13 -22.90
N ARG A 812 -39.91 -7.97 -23.51
CA ARG A 812 -38.85 -8.99 -23.53
C ARG A 812 -38.44 -9.50 -22.15
N TYR A 813 -38.55 -8.67 -21.11
CA TYR A 813 -38.19 -9.05 -19.75
C TYR A 813 -39.30 -9.85 -19.04
N ILE A 814 -40.55 -9.69 -19.48
CA ILE A 814 -41.69 -10.49 -18.99
C ILE A 814 -41.48 -11.94 -19.39
N GLU A 815 -41.17 -12.19 -20.66
CA GLU A 815 -40.87 -13.54 -21.17
C GLU A 815 -39.65 -14.16 -20.48
N ARG A 816 -38.60 -13.37 -20.22
CA ARG A 816 -37.42 -13.85 -19.46
C ARG A 816 -37.77 -14.28 -18.04
N LEU A 817 -38.64 -13.54 -17.35
CA LEU A 817 -39.07 -13.87 -16.00
C LEU A 817 -39.91 -15.15 -15.98
N LYS A 818 -40.78 -15.35 -16.98
CA LYS A 818 -41.54 -16.61 -17.15
C LYS A 818 -40.61 -17.82 -17.31
N GLU A 819 -39.59 -17.68 -18.16
CA GLU A 819 -38.66 -18.76 -18.48
C GLU A 819 -37.73 -19.10 -17.30
N ASN A 820 -37.19 -18.08 -16.63
CA ASN A 820 -36.07 -18.27 -15.70
C ASN A 820 -36.46 -18.12 -14.23
N LYS A 821 -37.64 -17.55 -13.93
CA LYS A 821 -38.07 -17.14 -12.56
C LYS A 821 -37.11 -16.16 -11.87
N GLU A 822 -36.19 -15.63 -12.66
CA GLU A 822 -35.17 -14.65 -12.29
C GLU A 822 -35.07 -13.64 -13.42
N LEU A 823 -34.93 -12.36 -13.06
CA LEU A 823 -34.89 -11.27 -14.01
C LEU A 823 -33.87 -10.21 -13.58
N THR A 824 -32.83 -10.04 -14.40
CA THR A 824 -31.92 -8.89 -14.33
C THR A 824 -32.31 -7.81 -15.33
N PHE A 825 -32.45 -6.58 -14.87
CA PHE A 825 -32.76 -5.40 -15.69
C PHE A 825 -32.03 -4.17 -15.19
N GLU A 826 -31.90 -3.15 -16.05
CA GLU A 826 -31.24 -1.90 -15.73
C GLU A 826 -32.26 -0.76 -15.76
N LEU A 827 -32.16 0.15 -14.79
CA LEU A 827 -32.84 1.44 -14.83
C LEU A 827 -31.82 2.54 -15.07
N THR A 828 -32.03 3.32 -16.14
CA THR A 828 -31.15 4.43 -16.49
C THR A 828 -31.74 5.77 -16.02
N PRO A 829 -30.88 6.75 -15.67
CA PRO A 829 -31.35 8.05 -15.21
C PRO A 829 -32.07 8.81 -16.33
N ALA A 830 -33.12 9.55 -15.97
CA ALA A 830 -33.75 10.50 -16.87
C ALA A 830 -32.87 11.75 -16.99
N ARG A 831 -32.62 12.23 -18.20
CA ARG A 831 -31.89 13.49 -18.48
C ARG A 831 -32.87 14.66 -18.60
N PRO A 832 -32.41 15.93 -18.61
CA PRO A 832 -33.29 17.10 -18.68
C PRO A 832 -34.34 17.06 -19.82
N ASN A 833 -33.97 16.48 -20.97
CA ASN A 833 -34.83 16.42 -22.16
C ASN A 833 -35.64 15.11 -22.27
N THR A 834 -35.49 14.19 -21.32
CA THR A 834 -36.22 12.91 -21.34
C THR A 834 -37.72 13.16 -21.11
N LYS A 835 -38.56 12.57 -21.95
CA LYS A 835 -40.02 12.74 -21.84
C LYS A 835 -40.61 11.75 -20.83
N ILE A 836 -41.71 12.13 -20.17
CA ILE A 836 -42.41 11.25 -19.21
C ILE A 836 -42.88 9.92 -19.82
N VAL A 837 -43.11 9.89 -21.14
CA VAL A 837 -43.46 8.67 -21.88
C VAL A 837 -42.28 7.74 -22.12
N GLU A 838 -41.04 8.23 -21.95
CA GLU A 838 -39.80 7.47 -22.10
C GLU A 838 -39.28 6.98 -20.73
N ASN A 839 -39.42 7.79 -19.68
CA ASN A 839 -38.96 7.47 -18.33
C ASN A 839 -39.84 8.15 -17.26
N PRO A 840 -40.33 7.44 -16.23
CA PRO A 840 -41.19 8.04 -15.19
C PRO A 840 -40.46 9.07 -14.29
N PHE A 841 -39.12 9.03 -14.29
CA PHE A 841 -38.27 9.98 -13.60
C PHE A 841 -38.00 11.26 -14.41
N ALA A 842 -38.63 11.45 -15.58
CA ALA A 842 -38.54 12.70 -16.35
C ALA A 842 -38.76 13.94 -15.47
N GLY A 843 -37.90 14.96 -15.66
CA GLY A 843 -37.89 16.20 -14.89
C GLY A 843 -37.25 16.10 -13.50
N LYS A 844 -36.70 14.94 -13.11
CA LYS A 844 -36.15 14.69 -11.77
C LYS A 844 -34.65 14.38 -11.85
N ALA A 845 -33.88 15.17 -11.12
CA ALA A 845 -32.47 14.98 -10.79
C ALA A 845 -32.32 14.51 -9.34
N ASP A 846 -31.12 14.05 -8.97
CA ASP A 846 -30.74 13.61 -7.62
C ASP A 846 -31.82 12.72 -6.99
N VAL A 847 -32.27 11.73 -7.76
CA VAL A 847 -33.35 10.82 -7.37
C VAL A 847 -32.80 9.81 -6.40
N ARG A 848 -33.43 9.69 -5.23
CA ARG A 848 -33.07 8.74 -4.19
C ARG A 848 -34.33 8.06 -3.65
N ILE A 849 -34.29 6.76 -3.44
CA ILE A 849 -35.41 5.91 -3.06
C ILE A 849 -35.31 5.44 -1.61
N ALA A 850 -36.47 5.36 -0.96
CA ALA A 850 -36.64 4.83 0.40
C ALA A 850 -37.35 3.47 0.40
N SER A 851 -38.15 3.16 -0.63
CA SER A 851 -38.77 1.84 -0.81
C SER A 851 -38.97 1.47 -2.27
N VAL A 852 -39.00 0.18 -2.55
CA VAL A 852 -39.34 -0.43 -3.84
C VAL A 852 -40.40 -1.51 -3.64
N LYS A 853 -41.40 -1.56 -4.53
CA LYS A 853 -42.41 -2.62 -4.57
C LYS A 853 -42.56 -3.13 -5.99
N VAL A 854 -42.83 -4.42 -6.13
CA VAL A 854 -42.94 -5.08 -7.43
C VAL A 854 -44.27 -5.79 -7.52
N TRP A 855 -45.05 -5.45 -8.55
CA TRP A 855 -46.32 -6.08 -8.85
C TRP A 855 -46.21 -6.89 -10.13
N LEU A 856 -46.63 -8.14 -10.05
CA LEU A 856 -46.72 -9.05 -11.20
C LEU A 856 -48.19 -9.26 -11.54
N ASP A 857 -48.60 -8.78 -12.72
CA ASP A 857 -49.99 -8.89 -13.16
C ASP A 857 -50.19 -10.24 -13.88
N GLY A 858 -51.18 -11.03 -13.43
CA GLY A 858 -51.49 -12.35 -14.00
C GLY A 858 -50.77 -13.55 -13.37
N VAL A 859 -49.95 -13.32 -12.34
CA VAL A 859 -49.33 -14.38 -11.51
C VAL A 859 -50.38 -15.07 -10.61
N SER A 860 -50.15 -16.34 -10.26
CA SER A 860 -50.92 -17.04 -9.22
C SER A 860 -50.06 -17.97 -8.38
N THR A 861 -50.46 -18.20 -7.13
CA THR A 861 -49.88 -19.18 -6.20
C THR A 861 -50.99 -19.95 -5.46
N GLU A 862 -50.67 -21.09 -4.86
CA GLU A 862 -51.64 -21.92 -4.11
C GLU A 862 -52.23 -21.20 -2.88
N ASN A 863 -51.44 -20.34 -2.24
CA ASN A 863 -51.78 -19.68 -0.98
C ASN A 863 -52.16 -18.20 -1.14
N ASP A 864 -52.32 -17.72 -2.37
CA ASP A 864 -52.62 -16.32 -2.70
C ASP A 864 -51.58 -15.31 -2.18
N ARG A 865 -50.34 -15.76 -1.97
CA ARG A 865 -49.22 -14.90 -1.55
C ARG A 865 -48.10 -14.99 -2.57
N LEU A 866 -47.50 -13.85 -2.87
CA LEU A 866 -46.28 -13.79 -3.65
C LEU A 866 -45.20 -13.07 -2.85
N GLN A 867 -44.08 -13.74 -2.69
CA GLN A 867 -42.85 -13.24 -2.11
C GLN A 867 -41.78 -13.12 -3.19
N ILE A 868 -41.21 -11.92 -3.31
CA ILE A 868 -40.23 -11.55 -4.31
C ILE A 868 -38.98 -11.05 -3.59
N GLN A 869 -37.82 -11.59 -3.95
CA GLN A 869 -36.54 -11.05 -3.55
C GLN A 869 -36.08 -10.05 -4.62
N ILE A 870 -35.81 -8.81 -4.20
CA ILE A 870 -35.38 -7.71 -5.05
C ILE A 870 -33.97 -7.32 -4.62
N ILE A 871 -33.03 -7.24 -5.55
CA ILE A 871 -31.63 -6.95 -5.26
C ILE A 871 -31.23 -5.69 -6.02
N HIS A 872 -30.87 -4.64 -5.28
CA HIS A 872 -30.20 -3.47 -5.83
C HIS A 872 -28.74 -3.84 -6.10
N GLY A 873 -28.26 -3.67 -7.34
CA GLY A 873 -26.95 -4.14 -7.81
C GLY A 873 -25.75 -3.48 -7.14
N GLY A 874 -25.96 -2.35 -6.47
CA GLY A 874 -24.95 -1.70 -5.62
C GLY A 874 -23.98 -0.81 -6.38
N VAL A 875 -24.06 -0.74 -7.72
CA VAL A 875 -23.41 0.32 -8.51
C VAL A 875 -24.50 1.18 -9.11
N GLU A 876 -24.51 2.46 -8.74
CA GLU A 876 -25.61 3.35 -9.03
C GLU A 876 -25.15 4.67 -9.65
N THR A 877 -26.06 5.31 -10.38
CA THR A 877 -25.82 6.60 -11.03
C THR A 877 -26.74 7.67 -10.45
N ILE A 878 -26.21 8.86 -10.19
CA ILE A 878 -26.96 10.04 -9.74
C ILE A 878 -26.63 11.22 -10.65
N LEU A 879 -27.66 11.88 -11.19
CA LEU A 879 -27.51 13.12 -11.94
C LEU A 879 -27.76 14.33 -11.03
N THR A 880 -26.89 15.34 -11.08
CA THR A 880 -27.18 16.64 -10.45
C THR A 880 -28.24 17.41 -11.24
N PRO A 881 -28.86 18.46 -10.67
CA PRO A 881 -29.72 19.38 -11.42
C PRO A 881 -29.04 20.00 -12.65
N ASP A 882 -27.71 20.14 -12.63
CA ASP A 882 -26.91 20.64 -13.76
C ASP A 882 -26.59 19.54 -14.79
N ASN A 883 -27.21 18.35 -14.68
CA ASN A 883 -27.00 17.19 -15.55
C ASN A 883 -25.55 16.67 -15.54
N ILE A 884 -24.86 16.81 -14.39
CA ILE A 884 -23.56 16.18 -14.14
C ILE A 884 -23.80 14.78 -13.56
N GLU A 885 -23.11 13.79 -14.09
CA GLU A 885 -23.25 12.39 -13.72
C GLU A 885 -22.22 11.98 -12.68
N TYR A 886 -22.70 11.36 -11.59
CA TYR A 886 -21.88 10.77 -10.55
C TYR A 886 -22.23 9.29 -10.42
N LYS A 887 -21.19 8.45 -10.34
CA LYS A 887 -21.33 7.02 -10.07
C LYS A 887 -20.86 6.69 -8.68
N PHE A 888 -21.58 5.79 -8.04
CA PHE A 888 -21.26 5.31 -6.71
C PHE A 888 -21.37 3.79 -6.64
N SER A 889 -20.62 3.21 -5.70
CA SER A 889 -20.61 1.78 -5.44
C SER A 889 -20.74 1.48 -3.95
N HIS A 890 -21.55 0.48 -3.63
CA HIS A 890 -21.75 -0.05 -2.29
C HIS A 890 -22.08 -1.55 -2.38
N SER A 891 -22.27 -2.19 -1.24
CA SER A 891 -22.68 -3.59 -1.17
C SER A 891 -24.11 -3.74 -1.74
N PRO A 892 -24.40 -4.79 -2.54
CA PRO A 892 -25.75 -5.03 -3.03
C PRO A 892 -26.77 -5.11 -1.89
N ILE A 893 -27.95 -4.52 -2.09
CA ILE A 893 -29.01 -4.47 -1.08
C ILE A 893 -30.08 -5.49 -1.43
N THR A 894 -30.26 -6.49 -0.57
CA THR A 894 -31.34 -7.47 -0.70
C THR A 894 -32.57 -6.97 0.04
N ILE A 895 -33.69 -6.90 -0.69
CA ILE A 895 -34.97 -6.41 -0.21
C ILE A 895 -35.99 -7.53 -0.40
N LEU A 896 -36.83 -7.75 0.61
CA LEU A 896 -37.94 -8.68 0.53
C LEU A 896 -39.23 -7.90 0.34
N PHE A 897 -40.03 -8.28 -0.65
CA PHE A 897 -41.37 -7.77 -0.84
C PHE A 897 -42.36 -8.93 -0.86
N GLU A 898 -43.43 -8.83 -0.07
CA GLU A 898 -44.49 -9.85 -0.03
C GLU A 898 -45.85 -9.18 -0.07
N TYR A 899 -46.76 -9.72 -0.89
CA TYR A 899 -48.12 -9.24 -1.00
C TYR A 899 -49.12 -10.37 -1.26
N GLN A 900 -50.40 -10.10 -0.98
CA GLN A 900 -51.51 -10.95 -1.39
C GLN A 900 -51.91 -10.66 -2.83
N ILE A 901 -51.94 -11.69 -3.69
CA ILE A 901 -52.14 -11.50 -5.13
C ILE A 901 -53.54 -10.94 -5.42
N SER A 902 -54.58 -11.52 -4.82
CA SER A 902 -55.97 -11.13 -5.07
C SER A 902 -56.34 -9.71 -4.61
N THR A 903 -55.75 -9.23 -3.51
CA THR A 903 -56.08 -7.94 -2.89
C THR A 903 -55.03 -6.86 -3.10
N GLN A 904 -53.84 -7.23 -3.58
CA GLN A 904 -52.63 -6.39 -3.59
C GLN A 904 -52.27 -5.83 -2.19
N ASN A 905 -52.73 -6.49 -1.12
CA ASN A 905 -52.40 -6.09 0.23
C ASN A 905 -50.93 -6.42 0.53
N VAL A 906 -50.14 -5.40 0.88
CA VAL A 906 -48.72 -5.56 1.22
C VAL A 906 -48.59 -6.24 2.59
N LEU A 907 -47.90 -7.38 2.62
CA LEU A 907 -47.60 -8.14 3.83
C LEU A 907 -46.20 -7.81 4.37
N ILE A 908 -45.23 -7.64 3.47
CA ILE A 908 -43.87 -7.18 3.77
C ILE A 908 -43.53 -6.08 2.78
N ASN A 909 -43.22 -4.89 3.28
CA ASN A 909 -42.88 -3.73 2.46
C ASN A 909 -41.39 -3.78 2.08
N GLY A 910 -41.08 -3.50 0.81
CA GLY A 910 -39.70 -3.48 0.33
C GLY A 910 -38.98 -2.19 0.72
N GLN A 911 -38.68 -2.02 2.00
CA GLN A 911 -38.01 -0.82 2.53
C GLN A 911 -36.49 -0.90 2.37
N LEU A 912 -35.90 0.20 1.88
CA LEU A 912 -34.46 0.48 1.92
C LEU A 912 -34.11 1.36 3.12
N SER A 913 -34.99 2.28 3.49
CA SER A 913 -34.88 3.13 4.68
C SER A 913 -36.15 3.03 5.54
N PRO A 914 -36.04 2.99 6.88
CA PRO A 914 -37.19 3.00 7.79
C PRO A 914 -38.08 4.25 7.61
N ASP A 915 -37.48 5.41 7.36
CA ASP A 915 -38.15 6.68 7.04
C ASP A 915 -37.27 7.50 6.07
N ILE A 916 -37.90 8.28 5.20
CA ILE A 916 -37.21 9.26 4.35
C ILE A 916 -36.67 10.46 5.15
N HIS A 917 -37.21 10.66 6.37
CA HIS A 917 -36.79 11.69 7.30
C HIS A 917 -35.76 11.20 8.35
N GLU A 918 -35.56 9.89 8.48
CA GLU A 918 -34.53 9.33 9.36
C GLU A 918 -33.16 9.40 8.69
N ASP A 919 -32.31 10.29 9.18
CA ASP A 919 -30.97 10.52 8.66
C ASP A 919 -29.94 9.54 9.25
N ILE A 920 -30.24 8.24 9.22
CA ILE A 920 -29.35 7.16 9.70
C ILE A 920 -28.70 6.43 8.51
N TYR A 921 -29.50 6.09 7.50
CA TYR A 921 -29.04 5.38 6.31
C TYR A 921 -28.96 6.34 5.12
N ALA A 922 -28.00 6.09 4.24
CA ALA A 922 -27.93 6.78 2.96
C ALA A 922 -29.13 6.35 2.08
N LEU A 923 -29.74 7.30 1.37
CA LEU A 923 -30.78 6.99 0.38
C LEU A 923 -30.13 6.77 -0.99
N HIS A 924 -30.49 5.64 -1.61
CA HIS A 924 -29.90 5.12 -2.84
C HIS A 924 -30.66 5.56 -4.08
N SER A 925 -30.00 5.67 -5.22
CA SER A 925 -30.62 5.92 -6.51
C SER A 925 -31.34 4.68 -7.04
N PRO A 926 -32.47 4.83 -7.76
CA PRO A 926 -33.06 3.70 -8.47
C PRO A 926 -32.25 3.30 -9.71
N PHE A 927 -31.26 4.09 -10.13
CA PHE A 927 -30.56 3.93 -11.39
C PHE A 927 -29.34 3.00 -11.25
N THR A 928 -29.62 1.71 -11.29
CA THR A 928 -28.67 0.59 -11.15
C THR A 928 -29.16 -0.60 -12.00
N TYR A 929 -28.36 -1.65 -12.06
CA TYR A 929 -28.88 -3.00 -12.29
C TYR A 929 -29.69 -3.47 -11.08
N TRP A 930 -30.82 -4.10 -11.36
CA TRP A 930 -31.71 -4.75 -10.41
C TRP A 930 -31.82 -6.22 -10.76
N ASN A 931 -31.83 -7.09 -9.75
CA ASN A 931 -32.17 -8.50 -9.90
C ASN A 931 -33.45 -8.82 -9.13
N MET A 932 -34.35 -9.56 -9.75
CA MET A 932 -35.58 -10.04 -9.15
C MET A 932 -35.58 -11.57 -9.18
N ILE A 933 -35.76 -12.19 -8.02
CA ILE A 933 -35.77 -13.65 -7.88
C ILE A 933 -37.11 -14.09 -7.26
N ILE A 934 -37.78 -15.04 -7.91
CA ILE A 934 -39.02 -15.64 -7.44
C ILE A 934 -38.78 -17.13 -7.19
N SER A 935 -38.53 -17.48 -5.93
CA SER A 935 -38.28 -18.87 -5.53
C SER A 935 -39.58 -19.66 -5.42
N GLU A 936 -39.66 -20.82 -6.06
CA GLU A 936 -40.79 -21.77 -5.88
C GLU A 936 -40.86 -22.32 -4.45
N GLN A 937 -39.72 -22.41 -3.74
CA GLN A 937 -39.70 -22.86 -2.35
C GLN A 937 -40.44 -21.89 -1.43
N LEU A 938 -40.39 -20.60 -1.75
CA LEU A 938 -41.04 -19.52 -0.99
C LEU A 938 -42.46 -19.22 -1.52
N ASN A 939 -42.79 -19.70 -2.72
CA ASN A 939 -44.06 -19.47 -3.42
C ASN A 939 -44.69 -20.78 -3.89
N PRO A 940 -45.40 -21.52 -3.00
CA PRO A 940 -46.03 -22.79 -3.35
C PRO A 940 -47.00 -22.66 -4.52
N GLY A 941 -46.87 -23.55 -5.51
CA GLY A 941 -47.71 -23.56 -6.72
C GLY A 941 -47.57 -22.32 -7.59
N LEU A 942 -46.40 -21.66 -7.60
CA LEU A 942 -46.10 -20.53 -8.46
C LEU A 942 -46.40 -20.85 -9.94
N ASN A 943 -47.28 -20.05 -10.53
CA ASN A 943 -47.58 -20.08 -11.97
C ASN A 943 -47.40 -18.68 -12.58
N LEU A 944 -46.52 -18.60 -13.59
CA LEU A 944 -46.19 -17.39 -14.36
C LEU A 944 -46.68 -17.45 -15.82
N GLU A 945 -47.37 -18.51 -16.26
CA GLU A 945 -47.78 -18.68 -17.67
C GLU A 945 -48.62 -17.49 -18.16
N ASN A 946 -49.50 -16.97 -17.31
CA ASN A 946 -50.37 -15.83 -17.60
C ASN A 946 -49.78 -14.48 -17.16
N LEU A 947 -48.47 -14.40 -16.90
CA LEU A 947 -47.84 -13.12 -16.55
C LEU A 947 -47.95 -12.14 -17.73
N GLU A 948 -48.64 -11.02 -17.52
CA GLU A 948 -48.94 -10.01 -18.54
C GLU A 948 -48.09 -8.76 -18.40
N ASN A 949 -47.69 -8.40 -17.18
CA ASN A 949 -46.94 -7.18 -16.92
C ASN A 949 -46.10 -7.28 -15.63
N ILE A 950 -45.07 -6.43 -15.57
CA ILE A 950 -44.24 -6.17 -14.39
C ILE A 950 -44.32 -4.67 -14.12
N ARG A 951 -44.80 -4.29 -12.93
CA ARG A 951 -44.87 -2.88 -12.49
C ARG A 951 -44.02 -2.70 -11.25
N ILE A 952 -43.21 -1.65 -11.24
CA ILE A 952 -42.33 -1.33 -10.11
C ILE A 952 -42.70 0.04 -9.56
N GLU A 953 -42.97 0.09 -8.27
CA GLU A 953 -43.32 1.31 -7.55
C GLU A 953 -42.16 1.79 -6.68
N PHE A 954 -41.85 3.07 -6.79
CA PHE A 954 -40.82 3.72 -5.99
C PHE A 954 -41.39 4.81 -5.08
N THR A 955 -40.84 4.88 -3.87
CA THR A 955 -40.98 6.05 -3.00
C THR A 955 -39.59 6.60 -2.67
N GLY A 956 -39.46 7.91 -2.49
CA GLY A 956 -38.17 8.57 -2.41
C GLY A 956 -38.22 10.09 -2.42
N CYS A 957 -37.08 10.70 -2.70
CA CYS A 957 -36.93 12.13 -2.90
C CYS A 957 -36.15 12.47 -4.17
N PHE A 958 -36.31 13.69 -4.66
CA PHE A 958 -35.64 14.19 -5.85
C PHE A 958 -35.43 15.71 -5.77
N ARG A 959 -34.63 16.22 -6.70
CA ARG A 959 -34.54 17.65 -7.04
C ARG A 959 -35.01 17.87 -8.47
N PRO A 960 -35.70 18.98 -8.80
CA PRO A 960 -36.12 19.21 -10.17
C PRO A 960 -34.92 19.57 -11.05
N PHE A 961 -34.94 19.16 -12.33
CA PHE A 961 -34.09 19.80 -13.33
C PHE A 961 -34.51 21.27 -13.50
N PRO A 962 -33.59 22.22 -13.72
CA PRO A 962 -33.93 23.57 -14.11
C PRO A 962 -34.75 23.53 -15.41
N VAL A 963 -35.84 24.28 -15.45
CA VAL A 963 -36.59 24.45 -16.70
C VAL A 963 -35.72 25.31 -17.62
N THR A 964 -35.27 24.73 -18.74
CA THR A 964 -34.55 25.45 -19.80
C THR A 964 -35.51 26.06 -20.81
#